data_AF-A0A202DHM8-F1
#
_entry.id   AF-A0A202DHM8-F1
#
_cell.length_a   1.000
_cell.length_b   1.000
_cell.length_c   1.000
_cell.angle_alpha   90.00
_cell.angle_beta   90.00
_cell.angle_gamma   90.00
#
_symmetry.space_group_name_H-M   'P 1'
#
loop_
_entity.id
_entity.type
_entity.pdbx_description
1 polymer ?
#
loop_
_entity_poly.entity_id
_entity_poly.type
_entity_poly.pdbx_seq_one_letter_code
_entity_poly.pdbx_strand_id
1 'polypeptide(L)'
;GSRITVQLPGISKEERDRVEKDLKTPAFLEFRMVHENNSALVNEVFADGKQPEGYLIDSVDGAPCYVRDKNVSVNLDNPATRDRLHKFGNEPGYDFMLEKRFDKNTQKNYYVPYFVKQRREMTGEYLERAVASVHPLHGSVIDIWFDSDGKSKFAKITSSYAPGGARNPGGDKFFLLAIVLDDVLHSAPRIKEAIWGGKAQISGSFTPNEARFLAKILNAGSLPAPIKFVEKLDVAPTLGTDSIKSGISAVMYGGIAVLVFMMIYYRVCGVVANLALILNLIILPLGMVIAAGFLGIFSRDAVMGSITRLPVLTLPGIAGILLTIGMAVDANVLIFERIREEMGAGKRLWTSITSGYNRAFITIIDANTTTLLTGIILYIFGSGPIRGFAVTLCAGIMASMFTALVVTKLFFGVIVEKTTIKKLGMLSIIKKTKIDFVAFKNIAAVISLLVIVGTGVFMAAKANDKMSNVFGVDFIGGTSVSYDYTSDMKITEFEKKYPVQDLRNELTAAGLAELTIQYQRAMDGSGDGYLQIKTGADNIDGKVPAKVIDETLMAKFPDAGFEQAQEEFIGPQIGQELKVQAMWAIGWALLMIIVYLSWRFELGFAVGAIVALTHDVLVTVGIYVALGNQLSLPIVAALLTIVGYSVNDTIVVFDRIREDIRVVRNEGFREICNLSINQTLSRTLLTSLTTLITVVMLLVFGGGAIHDFALALCIGVIVGTYSSIFVATPVVLTWYKGKKPEFAKK
;
A
#
# COMPACT_ATOMS: atom_id res chain seq x y z
N GLY A 1 17.21 -8.75 -2.91
CA GLY A 1 16.46 -7.54 -2.54
C GLY A 1 17.19 -6.84 -1.42
N SER A 2 17.20 -5.50 -1.40
CA SER A 2 17.85 -4.68 -0.37
C SER A 2 16.93 -4.32 0.80
N ARG A 3 15.80 -5.02 0.96
CA ARG A 3 14.71 -4.68 1.89
C ARG A 3 14.19 -5.91 2.60
N ILE A 4 13.73 -5.70 3.83
CA ILE A 4 13.03 -6.70 4.64
C ILE A 4 11.63 -6.16 4.89
N THR A 5 10.61 -6.90 4.45
CA THR A 5 9.21 -6.56 4.71
C THR A 5 8.72 -7.35 5.92
N VAL A 6 8.19 -6.65 6.92
CA VAL A 6 7.59 -7.24 8.12
C VAL A 6 6.11 -6.89 8.14
N GLN A 7 5.24 -7.89 8.30
CA GLN A 7 3.78 -7.71 8.37
C GLN A 7 3.27 -8.30 9.69
N LEU A 8 2.54 -7.50 10.45
CA LEU A 8 2.03 -7.86 11.78
C LEU A 8 0.51 -7.62 11.82
N PRO A 9 -0.30 -8.61 11.42
CA PRO A 9 -1.74 -8.44 11.37
C PRO A 9 -2.36 -8.44 12.78
N GLY A 10 -3.23 -7.45 13.05
CA GLY A 10 -4.13 -7.47 14.21
C GLY A 10 -3.48 -7.21 15.58
N ILE A 11 -2.29 -6.60 15.62
CA ILE A 11 -1.58 -6.31 16.88
C ILE A 11 -1.97 -4.95 17.48
N SER A 12 -1.94 -4.87 18.81
CA SER A 12 -2.26 -3.64 19.55
C SER A 12 -1.21 -2.54 19.35
N LYS A 13 -1.55 -1.27 19.66
CA LYS A 13 -0.59 -0.15 19.57
C LYS A 13 0.63 -0.36 20.48
N GLU A 14 0.42 -0.85 21.70
CA GLU A 14 1.51 -1.13 22.64
C GLU A 14 2.45 -2.24 22.15
N GLU A 15 1.91 -3.29 21.55
CA GLU A 15 2.71 -4.36 20.94
C GLU A 15 3.44 -3.85 19.70
N ARG A 16 2.82 -2.99 18.89
CA ARG A 16 3.47 -2.33 17.74
C ARG A 16 4.67 -1.52 18.17
N ASP A 17 4.50 -0.62 19.14
CA ASP A 17 5.58 0.24 19.63
C ASP A 17 6.73 -0.60 20.21
N ARG A 18 6.38 -1.70 20.89
CA ARG A 18 7.36 -2.67 21.37
C ARG A 18 8.10 -3.32 20.22
N VAL A 19 7.41 -3.87 19.23
CA VAL A 19 8.06 -4.53 18.07
C VAL A 19 8.88 -3.53 17.26
N GLU A 20 8.44 -2.29 17.11
CA GLU A 20 9.21 -1.25 16.42
C GLU A 20 10.54 -0.99 17.14
N LYS A 21 10.51 -0.95 18.48
CA LYS A 21 11.71 -0.84 19.32
C LYS A 21 12.59 -2.10 19.22
N ASP A 22 12.01 -3.29 19.27
CA ASP A 22 12.71 -4.57 19.10
C ASP A 22 13.47 -4.59 17.75
N LEU A 23 12.81 -4.18 16.65
CA LEU A 23 13.39 -4.17 15.30
C LEU A 23 14.51 -3.15 15.13
N LYS A 24 14.40 -1.97 15.76
CA LYS A 24 15.42 -0.92 15.69
C LYS A 24 16.67 -1.23 16.50
N THR A 25 16.60 -2.15 17.46
CA THR A 25 17.71 -2.43 18.37
C THR A 25 18.64 -3.46 17.72
N PRO A 26 19.86 -3.09 17.30
CA PRO A 26 20.74 -4.01 16.59
C PRO A 26 21.36 -5.07 17.49
N ALA A 27 21.41 -4.83 18.81
CA ALA A 27 21.99 -5.71 19.85
C ALA A 27 23.39 -6.23 19.51
N PHE A 28 24.27 -5.32 19.10
CA PHE A 28 25.69 -5.60 18.96
C PHE A 28 26.31 -5.82 20.34
N LEU A 29 26.42 -7.10 20.74
CA LEU A 29 27.14 -7.50 21.94
C LEU A 29 28.63 -7.60 21.66
N GLU A 30 29.45 -6.93 22.46
CA GLU A 30 30.90 -6.92 22.34
C GLU A 30 31.56 -7.08 23.71
N PHE A 31 32.63 -7.87 23.74
CA PHE A 31 33.52 -7.98 24.88
C PHE A 31 34.82 -7.25 24.57
N ARG A 32 35.13 -6.24 25.36
CA ARG A 32 36.31 -5.38 25.21
C ARG A 32 37.10 -5.36 26.50
N MET A 33 38.43 -5.27 26.44
CA MET A 33 39.23 -5.15 27.68
C MET A 33 39.21 -3.71 28.17
N VAL A 34 39.15 -3.53 29.48
CA VAL A 34 39.39 -2.22 30.10
C VAL A 34 40.90 -1.96 30.20
N HIS A 35 41.30 -0.69 30.19
CA HIS A 35 42.67 -0.27 30.41
C HIS A 35 43.24 -0.81 31.73
N GLU A 36 44.50 -1.26 31.73
CA GLU A 36 45.12 -1.89 32.89
C GLU A 36 45.25 -0.94 34.08
N ASN A 37 45.59 0.32 33.80
CA ASN A 37 45.67 1.42 34.77
C ASN A 37 44.40 2.30 34.81
N ASN A 38 43.22 1.73 34.55
CA ASN A 38 41.96 2.49 34.47
C ASN A 38 41.75 3.44 35.65
N SER A 39 41.99 2.99 36.88
CA SER A 39 41.79 3.82 38.07
C SER A 39 42.67 5.07 38.09
N ALA A 40 43.90 5.00 37.57
CA ALA A 40 44.80 6.16 37.51
C ALA A 40 44.32 7.18 36.48
N LEU A 41 43.96 6.72 35.28
CA LEU A 41 43.46 7.58 34.20
C LEU A 41 42.12 8.24 34.58
N VAL A 42 41.23 7.48 35.22
CA VAL A 42 39.97 8.01 35.73
C VAL A 42 40.21 9.10 36.78
N ASN A 43 41.13 8.86 37.72
CA ASN A 43 41.48 9.84 38.73
C ASN A 43 42.11 11.11 38.14
N GLU A 44 42.90 10.99 37.07
CA GLU A 44 43.45 12.15 36.33
C GLU A 44 42.35 12.99 35.69
N VAL A 45 41.37 12.35 35.02
CA VAL A 45 40.20 13.04 34.45
C VAL A 45 39.41 13.79 35.51
N PHE A 46 39.20 13.17 36.68
CA PHE A 46 38.52 13.83 37.80
C PHE A 46 39.38 14.92 38.47
N ALA A 47 40.70 14.75 38.56
CA ALA A 47 41.61 15.76 39.11
C ALA A 47 41.66 17.02 38.22
N ASP A 48 41.54 16.84 36.91
CA ASP A 48 41.40 17.93 35.93
C ASP A 48 40.02 18.62 35.99
N GLY A 49 39.07 18.11 36.78
CA GLY A 49 37.70 18.63 36.88
C GLY A 49 36.89 18.49 35.59
N LYS A 50 37.31 17.60 34.68
CA LYS A 50 36.64 17.39 33.39
C LYS A 50 35.34 16.62 33.62
N GLN A 51 34.22 17.14 33.12
CA GLN A 51 32.93 16.44 33.12
C GLN A 51 32.35 16.29 31.70
N PRO A 52 31.82 15.11 31.33
CA PRO A 52 31.16 14.91 30.05
C PRO A 52 29.86 15.71 29.93
N GLU A 53 29.46 16.05 28.70
CA GLU A 53 28.23 16.78 28.42
C GLU A 53 27.00 16.04 29.01
N GLY A 54 26.20 16.72 29.83
CA GLY A 54 25.01 16.15 30.47
C GLY A 54 25.26 15.39 31.79
N TYR A 55 26.49 15.43 32.31
CA TYR A 55 26.87 14.80 33.57
C TYR A 55 27.53 15.80 34.53
N LEU A 56 27.26 15.64 35.83
CA LEU A 56 27.88 16.36 36.93
C LEU A 56 28.75 15.39 37.73
N ILE A 57 29.84 15.89 38.30
CA ILE A 57 30.69 15.12 39.21
C ILE A 57 29.99 15.02 40.57
N ASP A 58 29.92 13.81 41.11
CA ASP A 58 29.43 13.50 42.45
C ASP A 58 30.36 12.45 43.11
N SER A 59 30.11 12.10 44.37
CA SER A 59 30.85 11.04 45.06
C SER A 59 29.90 10.10 45.78
N VAL A 60 30.07 8.80 45.55
CA VAL A 60 29.34 7.74 46.26
C VAL A 60 30.37 6.92 47.03
N ASP A 61 30.18 6.77 48.34
CA ASP A 61 31.10 6.05 49.25
C ASP A 61 32.57 6.50 49.17
N GLY A 62 32.80 7.80 48.91
CA GLY A 62 34.14 8.38 48.80
C GLY A 62 34.84 8.17 47.46
N ALA A 63 34.20 7.51 46.49
CA ALA A 63 34.71 7.36 45.12
C ALA A 63 34.07 8.39 44.17
N PRO A 64 34.85 9.05 43.29
CA PRO A 64 34.31 10.00 42.32
C PRO A 64 33.50 9.27 41.25
N CYS A 65 32.33 9.82 40.91
CA CYS A 65 31.41 9.29 39.93
C CYS A 65 30.68 10.43 39.21
N TYR A 66 29.89 10.07 38.20
CA TYR A 66 29.05 11.03 37.49
C TYR A 66 27.57 10.81 37.80
N VAL A 67 26.81 11.90 37.93
CA VAL A 67 25.35 11.88 38.03
C VAL A 67 24.77 12.69 36.89
N ARG A 68 23.60 12.28 36.39
CA ARG A 68 22.95 12.96 35.26
C ARG A 68 22.52 14.37 35.66
N ASP A 69 22.92 15.36 34.88
CA ASP A 69 22.39 16.72 35.02
C ASP A 69 20.94 16.75 34.52
N LYS A 70 20.01 17.12 35.39
CA LYS A 70 18.58 17.23 35.03
C LYS A 70 18.28 18.53 34.28
N ASN A 71 19.17 19.52 34.35
CA ASN A 71 18.98 20.83 33.73
C ASN A 71 19.49 20.89 32.29
N VAL A 72 20.26 19.89 31.84
CA VAL A 72 20.78 19.80 30.47
C VAL A 72 20.09 18.65 29.74
N SER A 73 19.26 18.99 28.75
CA SER A 73 18.56 18.02 27.90
C SER A 73 19.47 17.48 26.80
N VAL A 74 20.42 16.62 27.15
CA VAL A 74 21.25 15.90 26.16
C VAL A 74 20.59 14.59 25.77
N ASN A 75 20.40 14.37 24.46
CA ASN A 75 20.01 13.06 23.95
C ASN A 75 21.25 12.14 23.85
N LEU A 76 21.40 11.29 24.87
CA LEU A 76 22.49 10.31 25.00
C LEU A 76 22.35 9.10 24.07
N ASP A 77 21.17 8.93 23.46
CA ASP A 77 20.92 7.86 22.48
C ASP A 77 21.33 8.25 21.05
N ASN A 78 21.72 9.52 20.84
CA ASN A 78 22.26 9.97 19.56
C ASN A 78 23.70 9.45 19.37
N PRO A 79 24.01 8.76 18.26
CA PRO A 79 25.38 8.31 17.94
C PRO A 79 26.44 9.42 18.02
N ALA A 80 26.12 10.64 17.59
CA ALA A 80 27.07 11.76 17.64
C ALA A 80 27.39 12.22 19.08
N THR A 81 26.47 12.03 20.02
CA THR A 81 26.73 12.28 21.45
C THR A 81 27.60 11.17 22.03
N ARG A 82 27.34 9.91 21.65
CA ARG A 82 28.16 8.75 22.07
C ARG A 82 29.59 8.86 21.56
N ASP A 83 29.79 9.24 20.31
CA ASP A 83 31.11 9.45 19.72
C ASP A 83 31.90 10.56 20.45
N ARG A 84 31.22 11.62 20.88
CA ARG A 84 31.83 12.69 21.69
C ARG A 84 32.21 12.19 23.08
N LEU A 85 31.36 11.37 23.71
CA LEU A 85 31.66 10.73 24.99
C LEU A 85 32.88 9.80 24.88
N HIS A 86 32.95 8.96 23.85
CA HIS A 86 34.06 8.02 23.65
C HIS A 86 35.42 8.72 23.52
N LYS A 87 35.44 9.92 22.93
CA LYS A 87 36.67 10.72 22.75
C LYS A 87 37.02 11.60 23.96
N PHE A 88 36.17 11.67 24.98
CA PHE A 88 36.30 12.63 26.08
C PHE A 88 37.63 12.51 26.87
N GLY A 89 38.15 11.29 27.04
CA GLY A 89 39.35 11.01 27.81
C GLY A 89 40.67 11.14 27.03
N ASN A 90 40.64 11.38 25.71
CA ASN A 90 41.82 11.55 24.83
C ASN A 90 42.91 10.46 24.91
N GLU A 91 42.59 9.24 25.36
CA GLU A 91 43.55 8.12 25.40
C GLU A 91 43.56 7.35 24.07
N PRO A 92 44.69 7.27 23.35
CA PRO A 92 44.72 6.64 22.02
C PRO A 92 44.34 5.15 22.05
N GLY A 93 43.33 4.77 21.27
CA GLY A 93 42.89 3.37 21.14
C GLY A 93 41.93 2.89 22.25
N TYR A 94 41.47 3.80 23.12
CA TYR A 94 40.48 3.53 24.16
C TYR A 94 39.29 4.49 24.04
N ASP A 95 38.10 3.96 24.26
CA ASP A 95 36.86 4.71 24.36
C ASP A 95 36.55 4.98 25.84
N PHE A 96 36.21 6.22 26.15
CA PHE A 96 35.71 6.59 27.47
C PHE A 96 34.22 6.23 27.58
N MET A 97 33.90 5.24 28.41
CA MET A 97 32.55 4.71 28.57
C MET A 97 32.08 4.81 30.03
N LEU A 98 30.77 4.89 30.23
CA LEU A 98 30.15 5.04 31.55
C LEU A 98 29.30 3.81 31.88
N GLU A 99 29.60 3.14 32.99
CA GLU A 99 28.78 2.05 33.54
C GLU A 99 27.70 2.63 34.46
N LYS A 100 26.43 2.36 34.17
CA LYS A 100 25.30 2.77 35.01
C LYS A 100 25.15 1.84 36.22
N ARG A 101 25.16 2.41 37.42
CA ARG A 101 24.90 1.71 38.69
C ARG A 101 23.78 2.38 39.47
N PHE A 102 23.11 1.61 40.29
CA PHE A 102 22.02 2.06 41.15
C PHE A 102 22.43 1.91 42.61
N ASP A 103 22.40 3.02 43.34
CA ASP A 103 22.59 3.00 44.78
C ASP A 103 21.24 2.80 45.48
N LYS A 104 21.14 1.71 46.25
CA LYS A 104 19.93 1.35 47.00
C LYS A 104 19.63 2.33 48.14
N ASN A 105 20.65 2.98 48.70
CA ASN A 105 20.51 3.88 49.84
C ASN A 105 19.99 5.25 49.41
N THR A 106 20.58 5.83 48.36
CA THR A 106 20.17 7.14 47.84
C THR A 106 19.06 7.07 46.79
N GLN A 107 18.70 5.87 46.32
CA GLN A 107 17.72 5.63 45.24
C GLN A 107 18.06 6.40 43.95
N LYS A 108 19.36 6.65 43.70
CA LYS A 108 19.85 7.40 42.55
C LYS A 108 20.72 6.50 41.66
N ASN A 109 20.63 6.78 40.35
CA ASN A 109 21.57 6.22 39.38
C ASN A 109 22.83 7.08 39.36
N TYR A 110 23.99 6.43 39.44
CA TYR A 110 25.30 7.04 39.27
C TYR A 110 26.07 6.28 38.18
N TYR A 111 27.08 6.93 37.60
CA TYR A 111 27.79 6.46 36.44
C TYR A 111 29.28 6.39 36.74
N VAL A 112 29.86 5.21 36.56
CA VAL A 112 31.29 4.94 36.84
C VAL A 112 32.05 4.93 35.51
N PRO A 113 33.11 5.75 35.35
CA PRO A 113 33.85 5.81 34.10
C PRO A 113 34.87 4.69 33.93
N TYR A 114 35.04 4.27 32.68
CA TYR A 114 35.99 3.25 32.25
C TYR A 114 36.61 3.62 30.91
N PHE A 115 37.92 3.38 30.78
CA PHE A 115 38.64 3.42 29.51
C PHE A 115 38.64 2.01 28.90
N VAL A 116 37.86 1.81 27.84
CA VAL A 116 37.61 0.52 27.22
C VAL A 116 38.34 0.44 25.88
N LYS A 117 39.12 -0.61 25.61
CA LYS A 117 39.84 -0.76 24.33
C LYS A 117 38.87 -0.74 23.15
N GLN A 118 39.19 0.00 22.09
CA GLN A 118 38.42 -0.01 20.83
C GLN A 118 38.42 -1.38 20.16
N ARG A 119 39.47 -2.16 20.38
CA ARG A 119 39.59 -3.52 19.85
C ARG A 119 38.65 -4.47 20.60
N ARG A 120 37.80 -5.16 19.83
CA ARG A 120 36.91 -6.23 20.29
C ARG A 120 37.70 -7.52 20.50
N GLU A 121 37.58 -8.14 21.67
CA GLU A 121 38.15 -9.47 21.95
C GLU A 121 37.19 -10.58 21.52
N MET A 122 35.88 -10.35 21.69
CA MET A 122 34.82 -11.30 21.30
C MET A 122 33.53 -10.55 20.98
N THR A 123 32.69 -11.11 20.12
CA THR A 123 31.39 -10.56 19.71
C THR A 123 30.25 -11.51 20.08
N GLY A 124 29.02 -11.01 20.01
CA GLY A 124 27.80 -11.79 20.23
C GLY A 124 27.51 -12.88 19.19
N GLU A 125 28.29 -12.99 18.12
CA GLU A 125 28.15 -14.04 17.10
C GLU A 125 28.31 -15.45 17.67
N TYR A 126 29.10 -15.59 18.76
CA TYR A 126 29.38 -16.86 19.41
C TYR A 126 28.38 -17.22 20.52
N LEU A 127 27.26 -16.49 20.63
CA LEU A 127 26.27 -16.69 21.68
C LEU A 127 25.25 -17.76 21.24
N GLU A 128 25.15 -18.84 22.01
CA GLU A 128 24.18 -19.91 21.79
C GLU A 128 22.82 -19.55 22.42
N ARG A 129 22.85 -18.96 23.62
CA ARG A 129 21.64 -18.67 24.39
C ARG A 129 21.86 -17.53 25.39
N ALA A 130 20.81 -16.75 25.65
CA ALA A 130 20.70 -15.78 26.73
C ALA A 130 19.40 -15.98 27.51
N VAL A 131 19.43 -15.91 28.84
CA VAL A 131 18.25 -16.06 29.70
C VAL A 131 18.29 -15.01 30.80
N ALA A 132 17.17 -14.30 30.99
CA ALA A 132 17.00 -13.42 32.12
C ALA A 132 16.75 -14.22 33.40
N SER A 133 17.56 -13.99 34.43
CA SER A 133 17.43 -14.63 35.74
C SER A 133 17.51 -13.57 36.86
N VAL A 134 17.24 -13.98 38.09
CA VAL A 134 17.32 -13.10 39.26
C VAL A 134 18.45 -13.59 40.15
N HIS A 135 19.47 -12.77 40.31
CA HIS A 135 20.59 -13.04 41.19
C HIS A 135 20.35 -12.43 42.59
N PRO A 136 20.58 -13.17 43.69
CA PRO A 136 20.30 -12.68 45.05
C PRO A 136 21.00 -11.36 45.41
N LEU A 137 22.21 -11.15 44.91
CA LEU A 137 23.02 -9.95 45.19
C LEU A 137 22.85 -8.83 44.14
N HIS A 138 22.67 -9.21 42.87
CA HIS A 138 22.77 -8.28 41.73
C HIS A 138 21.40 -7.94 41.12
N GLY A 139 20.30 -8.51 41.63
CA GLY A 139 18.97 -8.26 41.09
C GLY A 139 18.76 -8.99 39.77
N SER A 140 18.04 -8.39 38.82
CA SER A 140 17.83 -8.98 37.50
C SER A 140 19.13 -8.98 36.69
N VAL A 141 19.52 -10.16 36.20
CA VAL A 141 20.74 -10.39 35.42
C VAL A 141 20.42 -11.18 34.16
N ILE A 142 21.38 -11.25 33.23
CA ILE A 142 21.25 -12.03 31.99
C ILE A 142 22.37 -13.07 31.98
N ASP A 143 21.99 -14.33 32.09
CA ASP A 143 22.93 -15.44 31.91
C ASP A 143 23.09 -15.72 30.42
N ILE A 144 24.32 -15.88 29.98
CA ILE A 144 24.68 -16.13 28.58
C ILE A 144 25.51 -17.41 28.46
N TRP A 145 25.24 -18.17 27.40
CA TRP A 145 25.93 -19.39 27.03
C TRP A 145 26.54 -19.20 25.64
N PHE A 146 27.79 -19.60 25.50
CA PHE A 146 28.50 -19.58 24.22
C PHE A 146 28.45 -20.94 23.55
N ASP A 147 28.49 -20.94 22.22
CA ASP A 147 28.65 -22.15 21.40
C ASP A 147 30.04 -22.80 21.61
N SER A 148 30.33 -23.89 20.90
CA SER A 148 31.61 -24.61 21.04
C SER A 148 32.83 -23.73 20.76
N ASP A 149 32.75 -22.88 19.74
CA ASP A 149 33.85 -22.03 19.30
C ASP A 149 34.05 -20.84 20.25
N GLY A 150 32.94 -20.22 20.66
CA GLY A 150 32.86 -19.17 21.67
C GLY A 150 33.36 -19.61 23.02
N LYS A 151 33.00 -20.82 23.46
CA LYS A 151 33.51 -21.41 24.70
C LYS A 151 35.03 -21.49 24.70
N SER A 152 35.64 -21.94 23.58
CA SER A 152 37.10 -22.02 23.44
C SER A 152 37.74 -20.63 23.42
N LYS A 153 37.18 -19.67 22.66
CA LYS A 153 37.67 -18.28 22.61
C LYS A 153 37.57 -17.57 23.96
N PHE A 154 36.42 -17.67 24.62
CA PHE A 154 36.17 -17.07 25.92
C PHE A 154 37.06 -17.66 27.01
N ALA A 155 37.27 -18.99 27.00
CA ALA A 155 38.22 -19.65 27.89
C ALA A 155 39.65 -19.18 27.64
N LYS A 156 40.07 -19.01 26.38
CA LYS A 156 41.39 -18.49 26.03
C LYS A 156 41.59 -17.04 26.49
N ILE A 157 40.59 -16.18 26.34
CA ILE A 157 40.63 -14.79 26.82
C ILE A 157 40.75 -14.77 28.34
N THR A 158 39.83 -15.43 29.05
CA THR A 158 39.81 -15.43 30.52
C THR A 158 41.06 -16.07 31.12
N SER A 159 41.54 -17.20 30.58
CA SER A 159 42.78 -17.84 31.05
C SER A 159 44.05 -17.03 30.80
N SER A 160 44.09 -16.23 29.73
CA SER A 160 45.26 -15.39 29.44
C SER A 160 45.40 -14.23 30.42
N TYR A 161 44.29 -13.65 30.87
CA TYR A 161 44.26 -12.48 31.76
C TYR A 161 44.00 -12.82 33.24
N ALA A 162 43.57 -14.04 33.56
CA ALA A 162 43.45 -14.52 34.93
C ALA A 162 44.82 -14.56 35.64
N PRO A 163 44.86 -14.50 36.98
CA PRO A 163 46.11 -14.61 37.74
C PRO A 163 46.89 -15.89 37.39
N GLY A 164 48.17 -15.74 37.02
CA GLY A 164 49.03 -16.84 36.55
C GLY A 164 48.91 -17.15 35.05
N GLY A 165 48.10 -16.39 34.31
CA GLY A 165 47.95 -16.48 32.86
C GLY A 165 49.08 -15.82 32.08
N ALA A 166 49.15 -16.08 30.78
CA ALA A 166 50.24 -15.58 29.91
C ALA A 166 50.36 -14.04 29.87
N ARG A 167 49.25 -13.30 30.07
CA ARG A 167 49.22 -11.83 30.13
C ARG A 167 49.18 -11.30 31.57
N ASN A 168 49.11 -12.18 32.56
CA ASN A 168 49.14 -11.83 33.98
C ASN A 168 49.98 -12.84 34.79
N PRO A 169 51.27 -13.03 34.44
CA PRO A 169 52.09 -14.09 35.05
C PRO A 169 52.35 -13.85 36.54
N GLY A 170 52.37 -12.59 36.99
CA GLY A 170 52.56 -12.23 38.39
C GLY A 170 51.31 -12.37 39.26
N GLY A 171 50.10 -12.35 38.67
CA GLY A 171 48.85 -12.44 39.41
C GLY A 171 48.50 -11.22 40.27
N ASP A 172 49.35 -10.18 40.27
CA ASP A 172 49.22 -9.00 41.13
C ASP A 172 48.10 -8.03 40.71
N LYS A 173 47.53 -8.23 39.51
CA LYS A 173 46.53 -7.32 38.91
C LYS A 173 45.25 -8.05 38.52
N PHE A 174 44.12 -7.38 38.69
CA PHE A 174 42.83 -7.83 38.19
C PHE A 174 42.46 -7.06 36.92
N PHE A 175 42.29 -7.78 35.82
CA PHE A 175 41.79 -7.21 34.57
C PHE A 175 40.26 -7.19 34.58
N LEU A 176 39.68 -6.16 33.95
CA LEU A 176 38.23 -6.02 33.80
C LEU A 176 37.85 -6.31 32.34
N LEU A 177 36.80 -7.10 32.15
CA LEU A 177 36.24 -7.39 30.84
C LEU A 177 34.95 -6.58 30.68
N ALA A 178 34.97 -5.55 29.86
CA ALA A 178 33.79 -4.74 29.56
C ALA A 178 32.83 -5.50 28.65
N ILE A 179 31.56 -5.53 29.05
CA ILE A 179 30.43 -6.03 28.28
C ILE A 179 29.69 -4.83 27.72
N VAL A 180 29.84 -4.62 26.42
CA VAL A 180 29.28 -3.49 25.68
C VAL A 180 28.14 -3.98 24.81
N LEU A 181 26.99 -3.31 24.87
CA LEU A 181 25.84 -3.59 24.01
C LEU A 181 25.44 -2.31 23.28
N ASP A 182 25.37 -2.36 21.95
CA ASP A 182 25.01 -1.19 21.12
C ASP A 182 25.83 0.06 21.46
N ASP A 183 27.13 -0.15 21.70
CA ASP A 183 28.11 0.88 22.07
C ASP A 183 27.87 1.55 23.43
N VAL A 184 27.12 0.88 24.31
CA VAL A 184 26.89 1.29 25.70
C VAL A 184 27.49 0.26 26.66
N LEU A 185 28.26 0.71 27.64
CA LEU A 185 28.85 -0.15 28.67
C LEU A 185 27.81 -0.53 29.72
N HIS A 186 27.54 -1.83 29.84
CA HIS A 186 26.60 -2.35 30.85
C HIS A 186 27.30 -2.86 32.11
N SER A 187 28.44 -3.52 31.95
CA SER A 187 29.13 -4.18 33.06
C SER A 187 30.62 -4.31 32.75
N ALA A 188 31.47 -4.11 33.76
CA ALA A 188 32.89 -4.38 33.66
C ALA A 188 33.36 -5.30 34.81
N PRO A 189 32.98 -6.60 34.83
CA PRO A 189 33.40 -7.53 35.86
C PRO A 189 34.91 -7.81 35.85
N ARG A 190 35.46 -8.11 37.04
CA ARG A 190 36.86 -8.55 37.21
C ARG A 190 37.02 -10.01 36.80
N ILE A 191 38.06 -10.31 36.04
CA ILE A 191 38.47 -11.68 35.70
C ILE A 191 39.22 -12.27 36.91
N LYS A 192 38.56 -13.17 37.65
CA LYS A 192 39.14 -13.82 38.84
C LYS A 192 39.84 -15.14 38.51
N GLU A 193 39.26 -15.90 37.60
CA GLU A 193 39.72 -17.24 37.22
C GLU A 193 39.41 -17.51 35.74
N ALA A 194 40.03 -18.55 35.19
CA ALA A 194 39.77 -19.01 33.83
C ALA A 194 38.39 -19.68 33.72
N ILE A 195 37.54 -19.21 32.81
CA ILE A 195 36.17 -19.72 32.65
C ILE A 195 36.13 -20.72 31.49
N TRP A 196 36.26 -22.00 31.82
CA TRP A 196 36.20 -23.10 30.85
C TRP A 196 34.78 -23.53 30.48
N GLY A 197 33.79 -23.13 31.27
CA GLY A 197 32.39 -23.58 31.16
C GLY A 197 31.59 -22.93 30.03
N GLY A 198 32.09 -21.86 29.40
CA GLY A 198 31.37 -21.13 28.34
C GLY A 198 30.11 -20.41 28.82
N LYS A 199 30.02 -20.12 30.13
CA LYS A 199 28.91 -19.38 30.73
C LYS A 199 29.42 -18.04 31.26
N ALA A 200 28.67 -16.98 31.01
CA ALA A 200 28.94 -15.67 31.59
C ALA A 200 27.62 -15.03 32.04
N GLN A 201 27.73 -13.97 32.86
CA GLN A 201 26.59 -13.25 33.38
C GLN A 201 26.77 -11.76 33.14
N ILE A 202 25.78 -11.14 32.50
CA ILE A 202 25.69 -9.69 32.33
C ILE A 202 24.90 -9.17 33.53
N SER A 203 25.60 -8.47 34.42
CA SER A 203 25.01 -7.83 35.60
C SER A 203 24.91 -6.32 35.37
N GLY A 204 23.85 -5.70 35.90
CA GLY A 204 23.59 -4.28 35.76
C GLY A 204 22.32 -3.90 36.51
N SER A 205 22.00 -2.60 36.56
CA SER A 205 20.75 -2.13 37.18
C SER A 205 19.55 -2.30 36.24
N PHE A 206 19.28 -3.55 35.86
CA PHE A 206 18.17 -3.91 34.98
C PHE A 206 16.89 -4.12 35.78
N THR A 207 15.76 -3.69 35.21
CA THR A 207 14.45 -4.16 35.64
C THR A 207 14.17 -5.58 35.11
N PRO A 208 13.26 -6.35 35.72
CA PRO A 208 12.91 -7.69 35.23
C PRO A 208 12.43 -7.69 33.77
N ASN A 209 11.73 -6.64 33.35
CA ASN A 209 11.25 -6.49 31.97
C ASN A 209 12.39 -6.15 31.01
N GLU A 210 13.32 -5.27 31.41
CA GLU A 210 14.51 -4.96 30.60
C GLU A 210 15.41 -6.18 30.43
N ALA A 211 15.65 -6.95 31.50
CA ALA A 211 16.48 -8.16 31.42
C ALA A 211 15.88 -9.20 30.46
N ARG A 212 14.55 -9.43 30.53
CA ARG A 212 13.84 -10.32 29.59
C ARG A 212 13.90 -9.81 28.16
N PHE A 213 13.74 -8.51 27.97
CA PHE A 213 13.82 -7.86 26.66
C PHE A 213 15.23 -8.04 26.06
N LEU A 214 16.28 -7.66 26.79
CA LEU A 214 17.66 -7.82 26.35
C LEU A 214 18.03 -9.27 26.06
N ALA A 215 17.62 -10.21 26.92
CA ALA A 215 17.83 -11.64 26.66
C ALA A 215 17.18 -12.09 25.35
N LYS A 216 15.96 -11.60 25.05
CA LYS A 216 15.27 -11.90 23.78
C LYS A 216 16.04 -11.36 22.58
N ILE A 217 16.55 -10.13 22.63
CA ILE A 217 17.32 -9.56 21.51
C ILE A 217 18.67 -10.27 21.35
N LEU A 218 19.36 -10.59 22.44
CA LEU A 218 20.62 -11.36 22.39
C LEU A 218 20.43 -12.75 21.76
N ASN A 219 19.32 -13.44 22.06
CA ASN A 219 18.99 -14.71 21.41
C ASN A 219 18.64 -14.57 19.91
N ALA A 220 18.12 -13.41 19.50
CA ALA A 220 17.83 -13.14 18.10
C ALA A 220 19.12 -12.92 17.26
N GLY A 221 20.24 -12.68 17.94
CA GLY A 221 21.53 -12.35 17.32
C GLY A 221 21.63 -10.89 16.91
N SER A 222 22.86 -10.41 16.72
CA SER A 222 23.09 -9.03 16.27
C SER A 222 22.73 -8.87 14.80
N LEU A 223 22.03 -7.79 14.44
CA LEU A 223 21.77 -7.46 13.04
C LEU A 223 23.10 -7.19 12.31
N PRO A 224 23.36 -7.70 11.09
CA PRO A 224 24.61 -7.43 10.36
C PRO A 224 24.87 -5.94 10.09
N ALA A 225 23.80 -5.14 10.06
CA ALA A 225 23.84 -3.69 9.87
C ALA A 225 22.60 -3.05 10.53
N PRO A 226 22.68 -1.77 10.95
CA PRO A 226 21.53 -1.05 11.48
C PRO A 226 20.46 -0.89 10.39
N ILE A 227 19.20 -1.19 10.73
CA ILE A 227 18.06 -1.04 9.82
C ILE A 227 17.37 0.32 10.02
N LYS A 228 16.82 0.85 8.93
CA LYS A 228 15.99 2.06 8.93
C LYS A 228 14.65 1.74 8.27
N PHE A 229 13.57 2.31 8.79
CA PHE A 229 12.28 2.26 8.12
C PHE A 229 12.34 3.17 6.90
N VAL A 230 12.13 2.57 5.72
CA VAL A 230 11.99 3.29 4.44
C VAL A 230 10.52 3.45 4.05
N GLU A 231 9.66 2.61 4.63
CA GLU A 231 8.21 2.56 4.45
C GLU A 231 7.60 2.02 5.76
N LYS A 232 6.51 2.62 6.22
CA LYS A 232 5.71 2.15 7.36
C LYS A 232 4.24 2.39 7.04
N LEU A 233 3.42 1.36 7.13
CA LEU A 233 1.97 1.46 7.10
C LEU A 233 1.43 0.86 8.38
N ASP A 234 0.74 1.69 9.15
CA ASP A 234 0.20 1.34 10.43
C ASP A 234 -1.29 1.69 10.49
N VAL A 235 -2.12 0.75 10.93
CA VAL A 235 -3.59 0.83 10.87
C VAL A 235 -4.17 0.30 12.17
N ALA A 236 -5.03 1.09 12.81
CA ALA A 236 -5.77 0.68 13.99
C ALA A 236 -6.79 -0.42 13.64
N PRO A 237 -6.99 -1.42 14.54
CA PRO A 237 -7.95 -2.48 14.30
C PRO A 237 -9.39 -1.99 14.06
N THR A 238 -9.81 -0.90 14.72
CA THR A 238 -11.13 -0.27 14.58
C THR A 238 -11.37 0.20 13.15
N LEU A 239 -10.44 0.98 12.59
CA LEU A 239 -10.50 1.48 11.21
C LEU A 239 -10.61 0.34 10.18
N GLY A 240 -9.90 -0.76 10.42
CA GLY A 240 -9.98 -1.97 9.60
C GLY A 240 -11.37 -2.64 9.66
N THR A 241 -11.98 -2.74 10.84
CA THR A 241 -13.32 -3.32 10.97
C THR A 241 -14.40 -2.46 10.30
N ASP A 242 -14.31 -1.15 10.40
CA ASP A 242 -15.30 -0.24 9.81
C ASP A 242 -15.15 -0.16 8.29
N SER A 243 -13.92 -0.19 7.81
CA SER A 243 -13.58 -0.39 6.39
C SER A 243 -14.23 -1.63 5.79
N ILE A 244 -14.17 -2.77 6.51
CA ILE A 244 -14.76 -4.03 6.05
C ILE A 244 -16.29 -3.93 6.05
N LYS A 245 -16.91 -3.40 7.11
CA LYS A 245 -18.39 -3.23 7.19
C LYS A 245 -18.91 -2.33 6.09
N SER A 246 -18.25 -1.19 5.86
CA SER A 246 -18.53 -0.24 4.78
C SER A 246 -18.43 -0.92 3.42
N GLY A 247 -17.32 -1.61 3.17
CA GLY A 247 -17.08 -2.36 1.93
C GLY A 247 -18.14 -3.43 1.67
N ILE A 248 -18.50 -4.22 2.69
CA ILE A 248 -19.57 -5.23 2.59
C ILE A 248 -20.91 -4.56 2.30
N SER A 249 -21.23 -3.45 2.96
CA SER A 249 -22.47 -2.70 2.74
C SER A 249 -22.54 -2.17 1.31
N ALA A 250 -21.46 -1.58 0.80
CA ALA A 250 -21.36 -1.13 -0.59
C ALA A 250 -21.56 -2.29 -1.58
N VAL A 251 -20.93 -3.44 -1.35
CA VAL A 251 -21.11 -4.66 -2.17
C VAL A 251 -22.55 -5.14 -2.15
N MET A 252 -23.20 -5.13 -0.98
CA MET A 252 -24.58 -5.57 -0.81
C MET A 252 -25.56 -4.63 -1.53
N TYR A 253 -25.48 -3.31 -1.27
CA TYR A 253 -26.37 -2.33 -1.90
C TYR A 253 -26.13 -2.22 -3.40
N GLY A 254 -24.87 -2.22 -3.84
CA GLY A 254 -24.48 -2.28 -5.26
C GLY A 254 -24.98 -3.54 -5.95
N GLY A 255 -24.79 -4.71 -5.33
CA GLY A 255 -25.29 -5.99 -5.82
C GLY A 255 -26.81 -6.00 -5.96
N ILE A 256 -27.54 -5.59 -4.93
CA ILE A 256 -29.01 -5.51 -4.96
C ILE A 256 -29.49 -4.56 -6.06
N ALA A 257 -28.89 -3.37 -6.18
CA ALA A 257 -29.25 -2.40 -7.22
C ALA A 257 -29.08 -2.99 -8.63
N VAL A 258 -27.98 -3.70 -8.89
CA VAL A 258 -27.74 -4.39 -10.17
C VAL A 258 -28.73 -5.53 -10.39
N LEU A 259 -28.99 -6.36 -9.38
CA LEU A 259 -29.94 -7.47 -9.47
C LEU A 259 -31.35 -6.98 -9.81
N VAL A 260 -31.80 -5.90 -9.16
CA VAL A 260 -33.09 -5.25 -9.42
C VAL A 260 -33.13 -4.69 -10.83
N PHE A 261 -32.10 -3.95 -11.24
CA PHE A 261 -32.00 -3.41 -12.60
C PHE A 261 -32.10 -4.51 -13.66
N MET A 262 -31.33 -5.60 -13.50
CA MET A 262 -31.34 -6.73 -14.44
C MET A 262 -32.70 -7.41 -14.50
N MET A 263 -33.34 -7.61 -13.36
CA MET A 263 -34.68 -8.21 -13.29
C MET A 263 -35.73 -7.34 -13.99
N ILE A 264 -35.69 -6.02 -13.80
CA ILE A 264 -36.64 -5.08 -14.42
C ILE A 264 -36.40 -4.99 -15.93
N TYR A 265 -35.14 -4.76 -16.36
CA TYR A 265 -34.82 -4.52 -17.76
C TYR A 265 -34.93 -5.79 -18.63
N TYR A 266 -34.36 -6.91 -18.17
CA TYR A 266 -34.25 -8.14 -18.95
C TYR A 266 -35.25 -9.24 -18.55
N ARG A 267 -36.06 -9.04 -17.51
CA ARG A 267 -37.11 -9.97 -17.06
C ARG A 267 -36.57 -11.39 -16.86
N VAL A 268 -37.02 -12.37 -17.66
CA VAL A 268 -36.56 -13.77 -17.56
C VAL A 268 -35.06 -13.91 -17.80
N CYS A 269 -34.51 -13.20 -18.80
CA CYS A 269 -33.07 -13.17 -19.03
C CYS A 269 -32.33 -12.53 -17.85
N GLY A 270 -32.95 -11.53 -17.21
CA GLY A 270 -32.45 -10.91 -15.98
C GLY A 270 -32.34 -11.91 -14.83
N VAL A 271 -33.33 -12.78 -14.64
CA VAL A 271 -33.28 -13.84 -13.62
C VAL A 271 -32.12 -14.81 -13.89
N VAL A 272 -31.90 -15.21 -15.15
CA VAL A 272 -30.78 -16.08 -15.52
C VAL A 272 -29.43 -15.40 -15.25
N ALA A 273 -29.30 -14.12 -15.60
CA ALA A 273 -28.10 -13.34 -15.28
C ALA A 273 -27.88 -13.20 -13.78
N ASN A 274 -28.94 -12.99 -12.99
CA ASN A 274 -28.86 -12.89 -11.54
C ASN A 274 -28.42 -14.20 -10.89
N LEU A 275 -28.91 -15.36 -11.36
CA LEU A 275 -28.44 -16.67 -10.91
C LEU A 275 -26.96 -16.89 -11.26
N ALA A 276 -26.54 -16.50 -12.46
CA ALA A 276 -25.14 -16.57 -12.86
C ALA A 276 -24.26 -15.62 -12.05
N LEU A 277 -24.75 -14.44 -11.69
CA LEU A 277 -24.04 -13.48 -10.85
C LEU A 277 -23.85 -14.01 -9.43
N ILE A 278 -24.88 -14.61 -8.82
CA ILE A 278 -24.76 -15.26 -7.51
C ILE A 278 -23.72 -16.38 -7.56
N LEU A 279 -23.76 -17.21 -8.60
CA LEU A 279 -22.76 -18.25 -8.80
C LEU A 279 -21.36 -17.66 -9.02
N ASN A 280 -21.26 -16.54 -9.72
CA ASN A 280 -20.00 -15.83 -9.91
C ASN A 280 -19.39 -15.39 -8.56
N LEU A 281 -20.20 -14.83 -7.65
CA LEU A 281 -19.74 -14.50 -6.30
C LEU A 281 -19.26 -15.74 -5.51
N ILE A 282 -19.94 -16.88 -5.68
CA ILE A 282 -19.55 -18.14 -5.01
C ILE A 282 -18.24 -18.71 -5.57
N ILE A 283 -18.00 -18.58 -6.88
CA ILE A 283 -16.80 -19.07 -7.56
C ILE A 283 -15.61 -18.10 -7.36
N LEU A 284 -15.87 -16.83 -7.09
CA LEU A 284 -14.84 -15.79 -7.00
C LEU A 284 -13.68 -16.13 -6.03
N PRO A 285 -13.90 -16.63 -4.80
CA PRO A 285 -12.82 -17.04 -3.90
C PRO A 285 -11.91 -18.12 -4.49
N LEU A 286 -12.49 -19.13 -5.17
CA LEU A 286 -11.72 -20.15 -5.89
C LEU A 286 -10.94 -19.49 -7.05
N GLY A 287 -11.59 -18.59 -7.78
CA GLY A 287 -10.95 -17.79 -8.83
C GLY A 287 -9.77 -16.99 -8.33
N MET A 288 -9.83 -16.39 -7.12
CA MET A 288 -8.74 -15.64 -6.51
C MET A 288 -7.53 -16.52 -6.20
N VAL A 289 -7.75 -17.73 -5.71
CA VAL A 289 -6.66 -18.69 -5.44
C VAL A 289 -5.97 -19.08 -6.75
N ILE A 290 -6.75 -19.40 -7.79
CA ILE A 290 -6.21 -19.76 -9.12
C ILE A 290 -5.46 -18.58 -9.74
N ALA A 291 -6.07 -17.38 -9.71
CA ALA A 291 -5.46 -16.15 -10.23
C ALA A 291 -4.17 -15.79 -9.49
N ALA A 292 -4.15 -15.87 -8.15
CA ALA A 292 -2.96 -15.63 -7.35
C ALA A 292 -1.83 -16.62 -7.69
N GLY A 293 -2.16 -17.91 -7.86
CA GLY A 293 -1.19 -18.93 -8.25
C GLY A 293 -0.60 -18.68 -9.64
N PHE A 294 -1.43 -18.33 -10.62
CA PHE A 294 -0.99 -18.00 -11.98
C PHE A 294 -0.17 -16.71 -12.03
N LEU A 295 -0.66 -15.64 -11.40
CA LEU A 295 0.02 -14.35 -11.37
C LEU A 295 1.36 -14.43 -10.62
N GLY A 296 1.44 -15.25 -9.58
CA GLY A 296 2.65 -15.51 -8.81
C GLY A 296 3.85 -15.95 -9.67
N ILE A 297 3.61 -16.62 -10.81
CA ILE A 297 4.66 -17.01 -11.78
C ILE A 297 5.42 -15.80 -12.31
N PHE A 298 4.76 -14.64 -12.43
CA PHE A 298 5.35 -13.42 -12.98
C PHE A 298 6.04 -12.54 -11.91
N SER A 299 5.98 -12.90 -10.63
CA SER A 299 6.60 -12.13 -9.55
C SER A 299 8.08 -12.49 -9.36
N ARG A 300 8.95 -11.48 -9.23
CA ARG A 300 10.40 -11.66 -8.96
C ARG A 300 10.70 -12.19 -7.55
N ASP A 301 9.71 -12.17 -6.66
CA ASP A 301 9.79 -12.70 -5.29
C ASP A 301 9.50 -14.21 -5.21
N ALA A 302 9.56 -14.92 -6.35
CA ALA A 302 9.40 -16.36 -6.48
C ALA A 302 10.56 -17.19 -5.88
N VAL A 303 11.10 -16.77 -4.74
CA VAL A 303 11.92 -17.64 -3.89
C VAL A 303 10.95 -18.44 -3.00
N MET A 304 10.69 -19.66 -3.45
CA MET A 304 10.10 -20.80 -2.74
C MET A 304 8.69 -20.65 -2.11
N GLY A 305 7.73 -21.38 -2.70
CA GLY A 305 6.86 -22.28 -1.92
C GLY A 305 5.59 -21.72 -1.27
N SER A 306 5.22 -20.45 -1.46
CA SER A 306 3.99 -19.87 -0.87
C SER A 306 2.82 -19.76 -1.86
N ILE A 307 2.54 -20.83 -2.62
CA ILE A 307 1.43 -20.92 -3.61
C ILE A 307 0.03 -20.80 -2.95
N THR A 308 -0.06 -20.63 -1.63
CA THR A 308 -1.31 -20.70 -0.86
C THR A 308 -1.54 -19.55 0.14
N ARG A 309 -0.82 -18.42 0.05
CA ARG A 309 -1.25 -17.22 0.78
C ARG A 309 -2.28 -16.48 -0.07
N LEU A 310 -3.55 -16.54 0.33
CA LEU A 310 -4.59 -15.65 -0.18
C LEU A 310 -4.03 -14.21 -0.17
N PRO A 311 -4.20 -13.43 -1.26
CA PRO A 311 -3.81 -12.03 -1.22
C PRO A 311 -4.54 -11.37 -0.07
N VAL A 312 -3.82 -10.56 0.72
CA VAL A 312 -4.43 -9.76 1.79
C VAL A 312 -5.54 -8.94 1.15
N LEU A 313 -6.78 -9.14 1.61
CA LEU A 313 -7.93 -8.40 1.08
C LEU A 313 -7.82 -6.95 1.56
N THR A 314 -7.30 -6.09 0.69
CA THR A 314 -7.16 -4.67 0.94
C THR A 314 -8.42 -3.91 0.54
N LEU A 315 -8.51 -2.63 0.95
CA LEU A 315 -9.57 -1.73 0.53
C LEU A 315 -9.75 -1.69 -1.02
N PRO A 316 -8.67 -1.52 -1.83
CA PRO A 316 -8.76 -1.69 -3.28
C PRO A 316 -9.24 -3.09 -3.71
N GLY A 317 -8.80 -4.16 -3.04
CA GLY A 317 -9.27 -5.53 -3.33
C GLY A 317 -10.79 -5.68 -3.19
N ILE A 318 -11.39 -5.07 -2.16
CA ILE A 318 -12.85 -5.03 -2.01
C ILE A 318 -13.50 -4.27 -3.16
N ALA A 319 -12.94 -3.14 -3.58
CA ALA A 319 -13.42 -2.41 -4.75
C ALA A 319 -13.33 -3.25 -6.04
N GLY A 320 -12.30 -4.10 -6.18
CA GLY A 320 -12.17 -5.07 -7.28
C GLY A 320 -13.27 -6.13 -7.30
N ILE A 321 -13.68 -6.63 -6.13
CA ILE A 321 -14.84 -7.53 -6.01
C ILE A 321 -16.12 -6.82 -6.45
N LEU A 322 -16.33 -5.59 -5.99
CA LEU A 322 -17.52 -4.82 -6.35
C LEU A 322 -17.57 -4.50 -7.85
N LEU A 323 -16.43 -4.13 -8.43
CA LEU A 323 -16.31 -3.88 -9.86
C LEU A 323 -16.56 -5.15 -10.69
N THR A 324 -16.14 -6.31 -10.18
CA THR A 324 -16.45 -7.61 -10.79
C THR A 324 -17.95 -7.84 -10.90
N ILE A 325 -18.75 -7.37 -9.93
CA ILE A 325 -20.22 -7.47 -10.00
C ILE A 325 -20.77 -6.69 -11.20
N GLY A 326 -20.30 -5.45 -11.38
CA GLY A 326 -20.69 -4.60 -12.51
C GLY A 326 -20.27 -5.21 -13.85
N MET A 327 -19.02 -5.66 -13.97
CA MET A 327 -18.50 -6.27 -15.21
C MET A 327 -19.08 -7.66 -15.49
N ALA A 328 -19.42 -8.45 -14.47
CA ALA A 328 -19.99 -9.78 -14.68
C ALA A 328 -21.36 -9.74 -15.38
N VAL A 329 -22.05 -8.62 -15.26
CA VAL A 329 -23.33 -8.39 -15.94
C VAL A 329 -23.13 -7.92 -17.39
N ASP A 330 -22.01 -7.27 -17.73
CA ASP A 330 -21.72 -6.80 -19.10
C ASP A 330 -21.75 -7.94 -20.13
N ALA A 331 -21.05 -9.05 -19.86
CA ALA A 331 -21.06 -10.21 -20.77
C ALA A 331 -22.48 -10.75 -21.01
N ASN A 332 -23.33 -10.75 -19.98
CA ASN A 332 -24.72 -11.16 -20.08
C ASN A 332 -25.55 -10.15 -20.89
N VAL A 333 -25.34 -8.85 -20.68
CA VAL A 333 -25.98 -7.77 -21.46
C VAL A 333 -25.66 -7.89 -22.94
N LEU A 334 -24.39 -8.13 -23.31
CA LEU A 334 -23.98 -8.37 -24.70
C LEU A 334 -24.75 -9.54 -25.31
N ILE A 335 -24.75 -10.69 -24.63
CA ILE A 335 -25.44 -11.90 -25.09
C ILE A 335 -26.93 -11.59 -25.29
N PHE A 336 -27.56 -10.88 -24.37
CA PHE A 336 -28.99 -10.58 -24.43
C PHE A 336 -29.34 -9.62 -25.55
N GLU A 337 -28.57 -8.56 -25.77
CA GLU A 337 -28.77 -7.67 -26.92
C GLU A 337 -28.57 -8.44 -28.23
N ARG A 338 -27.61 -9.37 -28.30
CA ARG A 338 -27.42 -10.20 -29.51
C ARG A 338 -28.56 -11.18 -29.74
N ILE A 339 -29.07 -11.81 -28.68
CA ILE A 339 -30.26 -12.67 -28.76
C ILE A 339 -31.48 -11.85 -29.20
N ARG A 340 -31.63 -10.62 -28.68
CA ARG A 340 -32.70 -9.68 -29.04
C ARG A 340 -32.64 -9.32 -30.52
N GLU A 341 -31.46 -9.03 -31.05
CA GLU A 341 -31.25 -8.76 -32.48
C GLU A 341 -31.66 -9.96 -33.35
N GLU A 342 -31.23 -11.16 -32.98
CA GLU A 342 -31.52 -12.39 -33.72
C GLU A 342 -33.00 -12.77 -33.67
N MET A 343 -33.66 -12.56 -32.53
CA MET A 343 -35.12 -12.66 -32.40
C MET A 343 -35.84 -11.60 -33.23
N GLY A 344 -35.32 -10.37 -33.27
CA GLY A 344 -35.85 -9.28 -34.10
C GLY A 344 -35.74 -9.56 -35.60
N ALA A 345 -34.77 -10.38 -36.01
CA ALA A 345 -34.64 -10.90 -37.37
C ALA A 345 -35.61 -12.07 -37.69
N GLY A 346 -36.47 -12.47 -36.74
CA GLY A 346 -37.50 -13.50 -36.94
C GLY A 346 -37.05 -14.94 -36.69
N LYS A 347 -35.83 -15.16 -36.16
CA LYS A 347 -35.36 -16.52 -35.81
C LYS A 347 -36.13 -17.10 -34.63
N ARG A 348 -36.26 -18.44 -34.60
CA ARG A 348 -36.86 -19.19 -33.48
C ARG A 348 -36.00 -19.05 -32.23
N LEU A 349 -36.62 -19.09 -31.04
CA LEU A 349 -35.97 -18.84 -29.76
C LEU A 349 -34.63 -19.59 -29.56
N TRP A 350 -34.60 -20.92 -29.76
CA TRP A 350 -33.38 -21.71 -29.61
C TRP A 350 -32.27 -21.31 -30.59
N THR A 351 -32.63 -21.06 -31.85
CA THR A 351 -31.71 -20.63 -32.90
C THR A 351 -31.18 -19.22 -32.61
N SER A 352 -32.02 -18.32 -32.08
CA SER A 352 -31.62 -16.98 -31.66
C SER A 352 -30.66 -17.02 -30.47
N ILE A 353 -30.93 -17.87 -29.48
CA ILE A 353 -30.04 -18.10 -28.33
C ILE A 353 -28.68 -18.59 -28.84
N THR A 354 -28.65 -19.70 -29.58
CA THR A 354 -27.39 -20.30 -30.05
C THR A 354 -26.60 -19.36 -30.95
N SER A 355 -27.27 -18.66 -31.88
CA SER A 355 -26.64 -17.65 -32.74
C SER A 355 -26.11 -16.47 -31.93
N GLY A 356 -26.88 -16.03 -30.94
CA GLY A 356 -26.50 -14.97 -30.01
C GLY A 356 -25.22 -15.28 -29.26
N TYR A 357 -25.13 -16.44 -28.63
CA TYR A 357 -23.93 -16.90 -27.93
C TYR A 357 -22.72 -17.02 -28.87
N ASN A 358 -22.88 -17.62 -30.06
CA ASN A 358 -21.76 -17.81 -30.99
C ASN A 358 -21.17 -16.47 -31.48
N ARG A 359 -22.03 -15.49 -31.76
CA ARG A 359 -21.59 -14.15 -32.18
C ARG A 359 -21.00 -13.37 -30.99
N ALA A 360 -21.62 -13.47 -29.83
CA ALA A 360 -21.17 -12.83 -28.60
C ALA A 360 -19.80 -13.33 -28.13
N PHE A 361 -19.54 -14.63 -28.25
CA PHE A 361 -18.36 -15.31 -27.70
C PHE A 361 -17.04 -14.64 -28.08
N ILE A 362 -16.86 -14.33 -29.38
CA ILE A 362 -15.63 -13.70 -29.88
C ILE A 362 -15.48 -12.30 -29.29
N THR A 363 -16.53 -11.49 -29.32
CA THR A 363 -16.51 -10.13 -28.77
C THR A 363 -16.25 -10.12 -27.25
N ILE A 364 -16.82 -11.08 -26.49
CA ILE A 364 -16.60 -11.20 -25.03
C ILE A 364 -15.15 -11.54 -24.71
N ILE A 365 -14.57 -12.49 -25.44
CA ILE A 365 -13.17 -12.86 -25.25
C ILE A 365 -12.27 -11.67 -25.60
N ASP A 366 -12.53 -10.99 -26.72
CA ASP A 366 -11.69 -9.88 -27.15
C ASP A 366 -11.68 -8.72 -26.15
N ALA A 367 -12.87 -8.34 -25.69
CA ALA A 367 -13.08 -7.33 -24.66
C ALA A 367 -12.29 -7.66 -23.38
N ASN A 368 -12.56 -8.83 -22.80
CA ASN A 368 -12.00 -9.20 -21.50
C ASN A 368 -10.51 -9.54 -21.54
N THR A 369 -9.96 -9.92 -22.70
CA THR A 369 -8.52 -10.19 -22.86
C THR A 369 -7.69 -8.95 -22.53
N THR A 370 -8.13 -7.77 -22.97
CA THR A 370 -7.40 -6.50 -22.68
C THR A 370 -7.44 -6.13 -21.20
N THR A 371 -8.57 -6.34 -20.53
CA THR A 371 -8.71 -6.12 -19.09
C THR A 371 -7.86 -7.13 -18.29
N LEU A 372 -7.80 -8.39 -18.73
CA LEU A 372 -6.94 -9.41 -18.12
C LEU A 372 -5.45 -9.06 -18.29
N LEU A 373 -5.02 -8.61 -19.47
CA LEU A 373 -3.66 -8.13 -19.71
C LEU A 373 -3.31 -6.97 -18.78
N THR A 374 -4.25 -6.03 -18.60
CA THR A 374 -4.07 -4.90 -17.68
C THR A 374 -3.94 -5.36 -16.24
N GLY A 375 -4.75 -6.33 -15.81
CA GLY A 375 -4.62 -6.97 -14.50
C GLY A 375 -3.28 -7.67 -14.28
N ILE A 376 -2.73 -8.34 -15.30
CA ILE A 376 -1.40 -8.96 -15.23
C ILE A 376 -0.31 -7.89 -15.05
N ILE A 377 -0.36 -6.80 -15.81
CA ILE A 377 0.59 -5.69 -15.69
C ILE A 377 0.49 -5.01 -14.31
N LEU A 378 -0.72 -4.80 -13.80
CA LEU A 378 -0.97 -4.31 -12.44
C LEU A 378 -0.34 -5.22 -11.38
N TYR A 379 -0.37 -6.54 -11.57
CA TYR A 379 0.25 -7.46 -10.62
C TYR A 379 1.79 -7.40 -10.67
N ILE A 380 2.37 -7.31 -11.87
CA ILE A 380 3.83 -7.29 -12.08
C ILE A 380 4.45 -6.00 -11.52
N PHE A 381 3.86 -4.85 -11.84
CA PHE A 381 4.42 -3.53 -11.48
C PHE A 381 3.77 -2.92 -10.24
N GLY A 382 2.61 -3.39 -9.82
CA GLY A 382 1.95 -2.90 -8.61
C GLY A 382 2.62 -3.39 -7.33
N SER A 383 2.43 -2.62 -6.26
CA SER A 383 2.87 -2.93 -4.90
C SER A 383 1.66 -3.07 -3.96
N GLY A 384 1.86 -3.77 -2.84
CA GLY A 384 0.92 -3.87 -1.72
C GLY A 384 -0.57 -3.97 -2.13
N PRO A 385 -1.39 -2.93 -1.91
CA PRO A 385 -2.82 -2.93 -2.23
C PRO A 385 -3.16 -3.15 -3.71
N ILE A 386 -2.33 -2.67 -4.65
CA ILE A 386 -2.57 -2.78 -6.09
C ILE A 386 -2.50 -4.25 -6.54
N ARG A 387 -1.58 -5.05 -5.98
CA ARG A 387 -1.48 -6.48 -6.29
C ARG A 387 -2.74 -7.23 -5.85
N GLY A 388 -3.28 -6.91 -4.67
CA GLY A 388 -4.54 -7.48 -4.18
C GLY A 388 -5.69 -7.18 -5.14
N PHE A 389 -5.83 -5.93 -5.57
CA PHE A 389 -6.80 -5.52 -6.58
C PHE A 389 -6.63 -6.28 -7.91
N ALA A 390 -5.40 -6.38 -8.42
CA ALA A 390 -5.10 -7.08 -9.67
C ALA A 390 -5.56 -8.55 -9.66
N VAL A 391 -5.33 -9.26 -8.54
CA VAL A 391 -5.78 -10.65 -8.37
C VAL A 391 -7.32 -10.72 -8.38
N THR A 392 -7.99 -9.85 -7.62
CA THR A 392 -9.46 -9.83 -7.57
C THR A 392 -10.08 -9.55 -8.94
N LEU A 393 -9.51 -8.61 -9.70
CA LEU A 393 -9.94 -8.26 -11.05
C LEU A 393 -9.77 -9.44 -12.02
N CYS A 394 -8.59 -10.07 -12.07
CA CYS A 394 -8.33 -11.21 -12.95
C CYS A 394 -9.23 -12.40 -12.63
N ALA A 395 -9.38 -12.73 -11.34
CA ALA A 395 -10.27 -13.78 -10.87
C ALA A 395 -11.72 -13.52 -11.27
N GLY A 396 -12.18 -12.28 -11.05
CA GLY A 396 -13.53 -11.86 -11.38
C GLY A 396 -13.86 -11.94 -12.86
N ILE A 397 -12.93 -11.54 -13.72
CA ILE A 397 -13.09 -11.64 -15.19
C ILE A 397 -13.17 -13.11 -15.61
N MET A 398 -12.29 -13.97 -15.12
CA MET A 398 -12.31 -15.39 -15.48
C MET A 398 -13.60 -16.09 -15.01
N ALA A 399 -14.00 -15.86 -13.76
CA ALA A 399 -15.23 -16.43 -13.21
C ALA A 399 -16.48 -15.90 -13.91
N SER A 400 -16.52 -14.61 -14.25
CA SER A 400 -17.65 -14.01 -14.96
C SER A 400 -17.75 -14.48 -16.40
N MET A 401 -16.63 -14.63 -17.12
CA MET A 401 -16.63 -15.19 -18.47
C MET A 401 -17.14 -16.64 -18.47
N PHE A 402 -16.69 -17.46 -17.51
CA PHE A 402 -17.16 -18.83 -17.38
C PHE A 402 -18.67 -18.88 -17.10
N THR A 403 -19.15 -18.12 -16.13
CA THR A 403 -20.58 -18.10 -15.77
C THR A 403 -21.45 -17.54 -16.91
N ALA A 404 -21.01 -16.48 -17.59
CA ALA A 404 -21.75 -15.86 -18.69
C ALA A 404 -21.73 -16.65 -20.00
N LEU A 405 -20.71 -17.46 -20.29
CA LEU A 405 -20.62 -18.21 -21.56
C LEU A 405 -21.11 -19.65 -21.42
N VAL A 406 -20.90 -20.29 -20.27
CA VAL A 406 -21.22 -21.70 -20.03
C VAL A 406 -22.51 -21.83 -19.24
N VAL A 407 -22.58 -21.22 -18.06
CA VAL A 407 -23.65 -21.49 -17.09
C VAL A 407 -24.99 -20.89 -17.55
N THR A 408 -25.01 -19.64 -17.99
CA THR A 408 -26.23 -19.01 -18.53
C THR A 408 -26.76 -19.75 -19.76
N LYS A 409 -25.88 -20.23 -20.64
CA LYS A 409 -26.26 -21.04 -21.81
C LYS A 409 -26.96 -22.33 -21.40
N LEU A 410 -26.47 -22.99 -20.35
CA LEU A 410 -27.12 -24.18 -19.77
C LEU A 410 -28.50 -23.84 -19.21
N PHE A 411 -28.64 -22.73 -18.46
CA PHE A 411 -29.94 -22.29 -17.96
C PHE A 411 -30.95 -22.01 -19.09
N PHE A 412 -30.53 -21.35 -20.17
CA PHE A 412 -31.39 -21.14 -21.33
C PHE A 412 -31.78 -22.45 -22.01
N GLY A 413 -30.89 -23.43 -22.09
CA GLY A 413 -31.19 -24.78 -22.55
C GLY A 413 -32.35 -25.41 -21.78
N VAL A 414 -32.24 -25.43 -20.45
CA VAL A 414 -33.27 -25.97 -19.57
C VAL A 414 -34.59 -25.21 -19.69
N ILE A 415 -34.55 -23.87 -19.78
CA ILE A 415 -35.75 -23.05 -19.92
C ILE A 415 -36.48 -23.34 -21.24
N VAL A 416 -35.75 -23.46 -22.35
CA VAL A 416 -36.32 -23.73 -23.67
C VAL A 416 -36.88 -25.14 -23.76
N GLU A 417 -36.26 -26.11 -23.10
CA GLU A 417 -36.72 -27.51 -23.09
C GLU A 417 -37.93 -27.72 -22.17
N LYS A 418 -37.89 -27.16 -20.95
CA LYS A 418 -38.92 -27.40 -19.92
C LYS A 418 -40.09 -26.41 -19.93
N THR A 419 -40.01 -25.30 -20.67
CA THR A 419 -41.03 -24.25 -20.65
C THR A 419 -41.60 -23.98 -22.04
N THR A 420 -42.90 -23.65 -22.13
CA THR A 420 -43.57 -23.30 -23.40
C THR A 420 -43.27 -21.84 -23.87
N ILE A 421 -42.25 -21.19 -23.32
CA ILE A 421 -41.93 -19.79 -23.66
C ILE A 421 -41.42 -19.73 -25.10
N LYS A 422 -42.18 -19.07 -25.98
CA LYS A 422 -41.81 -18.91 -27.40
C LYS A 422 -41.03 -17.62 -27.70
N LYS A 423 -41.07 -16.63 -26.79
CA LYS A 423 -40.37 -15.34 -26.91
C LYS A 423 -39.91 -14.84 -25.55
N LEU A 424 -38.68 -14.35 -25.48
CA LEU A 424 -38.14 -13.65 -24.32
C LEU A 424 -38.54 -12.17 -24.41
N GLY A 425 -39.33 -11.68 -23.45
CA GLY A 425 -39.67 -10.27 -23.35
C GLY A 425 -38.57 -9.49 -22.65
N MET A 426 -38.09 -8.40 -23.25
CA MET A 426 -37.11 -7.50 -22.65
C MET A 426 -37.55 -6.04 -22.85
N LEU A 427 -37.25 -5.15 -21.90
CA LEU A 427 -37.47 -3.72 -22.07
C LEU A 427 -36.46 -3.14 -23.07
N SER A 428 -36.90 -2.21 -23.90
CA SER A 428 -36.05 -1.49 -24.85
C SER A 428 -36.27 0.01 -24.64
N ILE A 429 -35.39 0.59 -23.81
CA ILE A 429 -35.38 2.03 -23.55
C ILE A 429 -34.89 2.79 -24.80
N ILE A 430 -33.90 2.21 -25.51
CA ILE A 430 -33.34 2.77 -26.74
C ILE A 430 -33.75 1.85 -27.89
N LYS A 431 -34.66 2.34 -28.75
CA LYS A 431 -35.04 1.66 -30.00
C LYS A 431 -34.03 2.00 -31.10
N LYS A 432 -34.16 1.39 -32.29
CA LYS A 432 -33.33 1.71 -33.47
C LYS A 432 -33.30 3.22 -33.73
N THR A 433 -32.23 3.88 -33.31
CA THR A 433 -31.98 5.30 -33.51
C THR A 433 -31.31 5.55 -34.85
N LYS A 434 -31.48 6.75 -35.39
CA LYS A 434 -30.77 7.26 -36.58
C LYS A 434 -30.12 8.61 -36.26
N ILE A 435 -29.34 8.65 -35.19
CA ILE A 435 -28.62 9.87 -34.77
C ILE A 435 -27.32 9.93 -35.58
N ASP A 436 -26.96 11.10 -36.12
CA ASP A 436 -25.66 11.31 -36.78
C ASP A 436 -24.60 11.74 -35.75
N PHE A 437 -23.99 10.75 -35.09
CA PHE A 437 -22.91 10.97 -34.12
C PHE A 437 -21.66 11.52 -34.80
N VAL A 438 -21.41 11.10 -36.05
CA VAL A 438 -20.20 11.47 -36.80
C VAL A 438 -20.23 12.94 -37.22
N ALA A 439 -21.41 13.54 -37.40
CA ALA A 439 -21.53 14.98 -37.65
C ALA A 439 -20.95 15.84 -36.52
N PHE A 440 -21.10 15.40 -35.27
CA PHE A 440 -20.62 16.15 -34.10
C PHE A 440 -19.14 15.93 -33.79
N LYS A 441 -18.41 15.15 -34.61
CA LYS A 441 -17.01 14.79 -34.32
C LYS A 441 -16.08 15.99 -34.12
N ASN A 442 -16.25 17.07 -34.88
CA ASN A 442 -15.38 18.24 -34.79
C ASN A 442 -15.65 19.03 -33.50
N ILE A 443 -16.93 19.16 -33.12
CA ILE A 443 -17.35 19.83 -31.89
C ILE A 443 -16.86 19.03 -30.69
N ALA A 444 -17.06 17.71 -30.71
CA ALA A 444 -16.57 16.80 -29.68
C ALA A 444 -15.04 16.89 -29.53
N ALA A 445 -14.29 16.85 -30.62
CA ALA A 445 -12.84 16.98 -30.59
C ALA A 445 -12.37 18.31 -29.99
N VAL A 446 -13.04 19.43 -30.32
CA VAL A 446 -12.72 20.75 -29.75
C VAL A 446 -13.01 20.79 -28.25
N ILE A 447 -14.18 20.29 -27.81
CA ILE A 447 -14.55 20.25 -26.39
C ILE A 447 -13.56 19.39 -25.61
N SER A 448 -13.28 18.16 -26.09
CA SER A 448 -12.30 17.27 -25.49
C SER A 448 -10.92 17.92 -25.36
N LEU A 449 -10.44 18.61 -26.41
CA LEU A 449 -9.16 19.29 -26.37
C LEU A 449 -9.15 20.45 -25.37
N LEU A 450 -10.23 21.25 -25.31
CA LEU A 450 -10.37 22.33 -24.34
C LEU A 450 -10.38 21.82 -22.90
N VAL A 451 -11.05 20.69 -22.64
CA VAL A 451 -11.06 20.07 -21.30
C VAL A 451 -9.67 19.55 -20.93
N ILE A 452 -8.97 18.88 -21.85
CA ILE A 452 -7.61 18.38 -21.61
C ILE A 452 -6.65 19.55 -21.35
N VAL A 453 -6.69 20.59 -22.18
CA VAL A 453 -5.80 21.75 -22.02
C VAL A 453 -6.15 22.51 -20.75
N GLY A 454 -7.43 22.77 -20.49
CA GLY A 454 -7.87 23.50 -19.30
C GLY A 454 -7.53 22.77 -18.00
N THR A 455 -7.77 21.46 -17.93
CA THR A 455 -7.39 20.66 -16.75
C THR A 455 -5.88 20.48 -16.63
N GLY A 456 -5.15 20.37 -17.75
CA GLY A 456 -3.68 20.32 -17.77
C GLY A 456 -3.04 21.62 -17.28
N VAL A 457 -3.53 22.78 -17.72
CA VAL A 457 -3.08 24.09 -17.23
C VAL A 457 -3.40 24.25 -15.76
N PHE A 458 -4.60 23.86 -15.32
CA PHE A 458 -4.97 23.91 -13.91
C PHE A 458 -4.09 23.02 -13.04
N MET A 459 -3.79 21.80 -13.50
CA MET A 459 -2.90 20.87 -12.81
C MET A 459 -1.46 21.40 -12.76
N ALA A 460 -0.95 21.98 -13.86
CA ALA A 460 0.37 22.60 -13.90
C ALA A 460 0.46 23.79 -12.94
N ALA A 461 -0.59 24.62 -12.86
CA ALA A 461 -0.66 25.73 -11.91
C ALA A 461 -0.63 25.23 -10.45
N LYS A 462 -1.41 24.19 -10.12
CA LYS A 462 -1.39 23.54 -8.79
C LYS A 462 -0.03 22.94 -8.46
N ALA A 463 0.58 22.24 -9.41
CA ALA A 463 1.88 21.59 -9.23
C ALA A 463 3.02 22.61 -9.02
N ASN A 464 2.93 23.78 -9.67
CA ASN A 464 3.89 24.87 -9.52
C ASN A 464 3.77 25.58 -8.17
N ASP A 465 2.56 25.65 -7.60
CA ASP A 465 2.37 26.13 -6.23
C ASP A 465 2.96 25.13 -5.23
N LYS A 466 2.45 23.89 -5.23
CA LYS A 466 2.99 22.77 -4.43
C LYS A 466 2.77 21.45 -5.15
N MET A 467 3.82 20.63 -5.26
CA MET A 467 3.71 19.30 -5.86
C MET A 467 2.70 18.42 -5.10
N SER A 468 2.56 18.61 -3.79
CA SER A 468 1.59 17.94 -2.91
C SER A 468 0.13 18.28 -3.20
N ASN A 469 -0.15 19.33 -3.98
CA ASN A 469 -1.52 19.61 -4.45
C ASN A 469 -1.98 18.65 -5.55
N VAL A 470 -1.04 17.91 -6.18
CA VAL A 470 -1.33 17.00 -7.30
C VAL A 470 -0.99 15.56 -6.95
N PHE A 471 0.14 15.31 -6.30
CA PHE A 471 0.59 13.96 -5.95
C PHE A 471 0.49 13.71 -4.45
N GLY A 472 0.07 12.50 -4.07
CA GLY A 472 0.03 12.06 -2.68
C GLY A 472 1.42 11.68 -2.14
N VAL A 473 1.44 11.33 -0.85
CA VAL A 473 2.66 10.90 -0.13
C VAL A 473 3.34 9.69 -0.79
N ASP A 474 2.58 8.87 -1.50
CA ASP A 474 3.07 7.74 -2.32
C ASP A 474 4.15 8.11 -3.34
N PHE A 475 4.10 9.32 -3.89
CA PHE A 475 4.97 9.72 -5.01
C PHE A 475 5.98 10.81 -4.62
N ILE A 476 5.62 11.65 -3.64
CA ILE A 476 6.48 12.73 -3.15
C ILE A 476 7.38 12.22 -2.02
N GLY A 477 6.95 11.17 -1.30
CA GLY A 477 7.47 10.85 0.02
C GLY A 477 6.85 11.77 1.07
N GLY A 478 6.59 11.24 2.25
CA GLY A 478 5.95 11.99 3.32
C GLY A 478 5.40 11.13 4.43
N THR A 479 4.74 11.79 5.37
CA THR A 479 3.95 11.16 6.42
C THR A 479 2.49 11.57 6.24
N SER A 480 1.59 10.60 6.23
CA SER A 480 0.14 10.77 6.30
C SER A 480 -0.34 10.14 7.60
N VAL A 481 -1.00 10.92 8.45
CA VAL A 481 -1.60 10.43 9.70
C VAL A 481 -3.09 10.71 9.65
N SER A 482 -3.89 9.70 9.96
CA SER A 482 -5.35 9.82 10.11
C SER A 482 -5.70 9.70 11.59
N TYR A 483 -6.52 10.62 12.07
CA TYR A 483 -7.02 10.66 13.43
C TYR A 483 -8.53 10.44 13.46
N ASP A 484 -8.97 9.52 14.31
CA ASP A 484 -10.34 9.45 14.77
C ASP A 484 -10.55 10.59 15.76
N TYR A 485 -11.72 11.21 15.75
CA TYR A 485 -12.14 12.10 16.82
C TYR A 485 -13.44 11.59 17.39
N THR A 486 -13.42 11.30 18.68
CA THR A 486 -14.61 10.84 19.40
C THR A 486 -15.42 12.08 19.77
N SER A 487 -16.47 12.37 19.01
CA SER A 487 -17.40 13.44 19.38
C SER A 487 -18.84 13.06 19.04
N ASP A 488 -19.76 13.22 19.99
CA ASP A 488 -21.22 13.16 19.75
C ASP A 488 -21.71 14.29 18.79
N MET A 489 -20.79 15.11 18.27
CA MET A 489 -21.07 16.22 17.36
C MET A 489 -20.94 15.75 15.90
N LYS A 490 -21.86 16.20 15.05
CA LYS A 490 -21.76 15.97 13.60
C LYS A 490 -20.47 16.61 13.06
N ILE A 491 -19.85 15.99 12.05
CA ILE A 491 -18.67 16.52 11.32
C ILE A 491 -18.73 18.04 11.07
N THR A 492 -19.88 18.55 10.64
CA THR A 492 -20.06 19.97 10.30
C THR A 492 -19.99 20.91 11.49
N GLU A 493 -20.30 20.44 12.69
CA GLU A 493 -20.13 21.18 13.94
C GLU A 493 -18.70 21.05 14.47
N PHE A 494 -18.10 19.87 14.32
CA PHE A 494 -16.71 19.63 14.68
C PHE A 494 -15.74 20.46 13.82
N GLU A 495 -15.95 20.52 12.51
CA GLU A 495 -15.16 21.34 11.57
C GLU A 495 -15.28 22.84 11.87
N LYS A 496 -16.45 23.28 12.34
CA LYS A 496 -16.63 24.68 12.79
C LYS A 496 -15.90 24.97 14.09
N LYS A 497 -15.87 23.99 15.01
CA LYS A 497 -15.20 24.13 16.31
C LYS A 497 -13.68 24.07 16.17
N TYR A 498 -13.17 23.25 15.25
CA TYR A 498 -11.75 23.10 14.95
C TYR A 498 -11.52 23.35 13.45
N PRO A 499 -11.43 24.61 13.02
CA PRO A 499 -11.16 24.95 11.64
C PRO A 499 -9.82 24.40 11.16
N VAL A 500 -9.78 23.93 9.92
CA VAL A 500 -8.56 23.46 9.25
C VAL A 500 -7.43 24.51 9.31
N GLN A 501 -7.78 25.80 9.27
CA GLN A 501 -6.81 26.88 9.33
C GLN A 501 -6.10 26.97 10.68
N ASP A 502 -6.81 26.72 11.79
CA ASP A 502 -6.24 26.77 13.13
C ASP A 502 -5.28 25.61 13.35
N LEU A 503 -5.70 24.40 12.94
CA LEU A 503 -4.83 23.22 12.90
C LEU A 503 -3.57 23.48 12.06
N ARG A 504 -3.73 24.09 10.88
CA ARG A 504 -2.62 24.43 10.00
C ARG A 504 -1.66 25.41 10.66
N ASN A 505 -2.17 26.44 11.32
CA ASN A 505 -1.35 27.47 11.95
C ASN A 505 -0.50 26.86 13.08
N GLU A 506 -1.09 26.05 13.96
CA GLU A 506 -0.38 25.40 15.08
C GLU A 506 0.64 24.38 14.60
N LEU A 507 0.29 23.55 13.60
CA LEU A 507 1.23 22.56 13.05
C LEU A 507 2.38 23.22 12.28
N THR A 508 2.12 24.33 11.59
CA THR A 508 3.19 25.11 10.93
C THR A 508 4.11 25.76 11.97
N ALA A 509 3.55 26.23 13.09
CA ALA A 509 4.34 26.76 14.21
C ALA A 509 5.21 25.69 14.88
N ALA A 510 4.78 24.42 14.84
CA ALA A 510 5.57 23.26 15.26
C ALA A 510 6.66 22.84 14.25
N GLY A 511 6.84 23.58 13.15
CA GLY A 511 7.89 23.36 12.16
C GLY A 511 7.51 22.44 11.00
N LEU A 512 6.24 21.99 10.91
CA LEU A 512 5.78 21.14 9.81
C LEU A 512 5.53 21.96 8.54
N ALA A 513 6.22 21.62 7.47
CA ALA A 513 6.01 22.19 6.14
C ALA A 513 5.05 21.32 5.30
N GLU A 514 4.55 21.90 4.21
CA GLU A 514 3.74 21.20 3.19
C GLU A 514 2.49 20.48 3.71
N LEU A 515 1.86 21.06 4.74
CA LEU A 515 0.67 20.47 5.37
C LEU A 515 -0.53 20.43 4.43
N THR A 516 -1.10 19.24 4.23
CA THR A 516 -2.44 19.04 3.69
C THR A 516 -3.30 18.45 4.80
N ILE A 517 -4.33 19.20 5.21
CA ILE A 517 -5.21 18.82 6.30
C ILE A 517 -6.61 18.72 5.70
N GLN A 518 -7.26 17.57 5.86
CA GLN A 518 -8.58 17.32 5.30
C GLN A 518 -9.42 16.48 6.26
N TYR A 519 -10.64 16.95 6.50
CA TYR A 519 -11.67 16.13 7.13
C TYR A 519 -12.27 15.18 6.10
N GLN A 520 -12.30 13.89 6.44
CA GLN A 520 -12.95 12.84 5.67
C GLN A 520 -14.14 12.31 6.45
N ARG A 521 -15.18 11.84 5.75
CA ARG A 521 -16.32 11.20 6.41
C ARG A 521 -15.97 9.78 6.83
N ALA A 522 -16.44 9.36 8.01
CA ALA A 522 -16.25 8.01 8.50
C ALA A 522 -16.97 6.99 7.61
N MET A 523 -16.43 5.77 7.61
CA MET A 523 -16.76 4.75 6.61
C MET A 523 -18.12 4.08 6.83
N ASP A 524 -18.70 4.17 8.03
CA ASP A 524 -19.90 3.45 8.44
C ASP A 524 -21.21 4.25 8.28
N GLY A 525 -21.13 5.51 7.84
CA GLY A 525 -22.29 6.40 7.71
C GLY A 525 -22.84 6.93 9.03
N SER A 526 -22.14 6.73 10.15
CA SER A 526 -22.49 7.24 11.49
C SER A 526 -22.53 8.76 11.58
N GLY A 527 -21.80 9.45 10.71
CA GLY A 527 -21.62 10.90 10.76
C GLY A 527 -20.37 11.32 11.56
N ASP A 528 -19.59 10.36 12.04
CA ASP A 528 -18.23 10.59 12.53
C ASP A 528 -17.30 10.85 11.33
N GLY A 529 -16.11 11.39 11.57
CA GLY A 529 -15.14 11.64 10.51
C GLY A 529 -13.72 11.38 10.97
N TYR A 530 -12.81 11.43 10.00
CA TYR A 530 -11.38 11.29 10.23
C TYR A 530 -10.70 12.59 9.85
N LEU A 531 -9.77 13.05 10.68
CA LEU A 531 -8.87 14.12 10.32
C LEU A 531 -7.62 13.51 9.69
N GLN A 532 -7.43 13.73 8.40
CA GLN A 532 -6.21 13.32 7.70
C GLN A 532 -5.25 14.50 7.62
N ILE A 533 -4.01 14.28 8.06
CA ILE A 533 -2.91 15.25 8.01
C ILE A 533 -1.76 14.63 7.23
N LYS A 534 -1.36 15.28 6.15
CA LYS A 534 -0.21 14.90 5.33
C LYS A 534 0.87 15.97 5.40
N THR A 535 2.11 15.55 5.47
CA THR A 535 3.29 16.43 5.53
C THR A 535 4.48 15.75 4.84
N GLY A 536 5.56 16.50 4.61
CA GLY A 536 6.80 16.01 4.02
C GLY A 536 7.50 14.94 4.88
N ALA A 537 8.52 14.31 4.33
CA ALA A 537 9.23 13.18 4.96
C ALA A 537 10.35 13.61 5.93
N ASP A 538 10.61 14.91 6.03
CA ASP A 538 11.75 15.43 6.78
C ASP A 538 11.51 15.35 8.30
N ASN A 539 12.50 14.81 9.02
CA ASN A 539 12.45 14.78 10.48
C ASN A 539 12.57 16.20 11.03
N ILE A 540 11.77 16.50 12.05
CA ILE A 540 11.79 17.80 12.74
C ILE A 540 12.35 17.56 14.13
N ASP A 541 13.46 18.23 14.46
CA ASP A 541 14.15 18.09 15.75
C ASP A 541 14.49 16.63 16.14
N GLY A 542 14.79 15.79 15.15
CA GLY A 542 15.09 14.37 15.34
C GLY A 542 13.86 13.50 15.65
N LYS A 543 12.64 14.05 15.60
CA LYS A 543 11.38 13.33 15.69
C LYS A 543 10.80 13.09 14.30
N VAL A 544 10.12 11.95 14.16
CA VAL A 544 9.34 11.61 12.97
C VAL A 544 8.12 12.56 12.92
N PRO A 545 7.71 13.06 11.74
CA PRO A 545 6.60 14.00 11.62
C PRO A 545 5.32 13.56 12.34
N ALA A 546 4.99 12.26 12.30
CA ALA A 546 3.83 11.71 13.01
C ALA A 546 3.83 12.02 14.53
N LYS A 547 4.99 11.94 15.18
CA LYS A 547 5.11 12.25 16.62
C LYS A 547 4.94 13.73 16.90
N VAL A 548 5.43 14.60 16.01
CA VAL A 548 5.26 16.06 16.16
C VAL A 548 3.79 16.44 16.01
N ILE A 549 3.07 15.80 15.08
CA ILE A 549 1.63 15.99 14.92
C ILE A 549 0.90 15.51 16.18
N ASP A 550 1.17 14.30 16.67
CA ASP A 550 0.56 13.75 17.90
C ASP A 550 0.76 14.70 19.10
N GLU A 551 1.99 15.11 19.37
CA GLU A 551 2.32 15.99 20.50
C GLU A 551 1.64 17.36 20.37
N THR A 552 1.59 17.93 19.17
CA THR A 552 0.96 19.23 18.92
C THR A 552 -0.56 19.17 19.11
N LEU A 553 -1.20 18.13 18.57
CA LEU A 553 -2.65 17.94 18.70
C LEU A 553 -3.05 17.69 20.15
N MET A 554 -2.33 16.84 20.88
CA MET A 554 -2.60 16.57 22.29
C MET A 554 -2.38 17.80 23.18
N ALA A 555 -1.37 18.63 22.88
CA ALA A 555 -1.06 19.81 23.68
C ALA A 555 -2.02 20.98 23.43
N LYS A 556 -2.45 21.19 22.17
CA LYS A 556 -3.24 22.36 21.75
C LYS A 556 -4.73 22.10 21.66
N PHE A 557 -5.12 20.84 21.42
CA PHE A 557 -6.51 20.43 21.24
C PHE A 557 -6.86 19.19 22.09
N PRO A 558 -6.60 19.20 23.42
CA PRO A 558 -6.88 18.03 24.27
C PRO A 558 -8.37 17.66 24.30
N ASP A 559 -9.26 18.64 24.20
CA ASP A 559 -10.72 18.46 24.22
C ASP A 559 -11.28 17.90 22.91
N ALA A 560 -10.46 17.70 21.89
CA ALA A 560 -10.88 17.17 20.59
C ALA A 560 -10.89 15.63 20.56
N GLY A 561 -10.22 14.97 21.53
CA GLY A 561 -10.21 13.50 21.63
C GLY A 561 -9.60 12.82 20.40
N PHE A 562 -8.55 13.41 19.82
CA PHE A 562 -7.87 12.84 18.65
C PHE A 562 -7.15 11.54 19.01
N GLU A 563 -7.59 10.44 18.41
CA GLU A 563 -6.94 9.14 18.51
C GLU A 563 -6.35 8.75 17.15
N GLN A 564 -5.06 8.44 17.13
CA GLN A 564 -4.37 8.07 15.90
C GLN A 564 -4.90 6.73 15.36
N ALA A 565 -5.52 6.77 14.19
CA ALA A 565 -6.15 5.64 13.55
C ALA A 565 -5.29 5.00 12.45
N GLN A 566 -4.49 5.81 11.74
CA GLN A 566 -3.60 5.33 10.69
C GLN A 566 -2.34 6.19 10.61
N GLU A 567 -1.19 5.57 10.37
CA GLU A 567 0.05 6.25 9.99
C GLU A 567 0.62 5.59 8.74
N GLU A 568 0.92 6.39 7.73
CA GLU A 568 1.60 5.98 6.53
C GLU A 568 2.83 6.87 6.35
N PHE A 569 4.01 6.27 6.36
CA PHE A 569 5.27 6.92 6.11
C PHE A 569 5.94 6.30 4.89
N ILE A 570 6.31 7.15 3.94
CA ILE A 570 7.00 6.76 2.72
C ILE A 570 8.25 7.62 2.58
N GLY A 571 9.42 6.98 2.60
CA GLY A 571 10.68 7.69 2.39
C GLY A 571 10.80 8.21 0.95
N PRO A 572 11.53 9.33 0.71
CA PRO A 572 11.64 9.93 -0.62
C PRO A 572 12.14 8.98 -1.71
N GLN A 573 13.07 8.08 -1.37
CA GLN A 573 13.57 7.07 -2.31
C GLN A 573 12.47 6.07 -2.73
N ILE A 574 11.65 5.62 -1.77
CA ILE A 574 10.54 4.70 -2.05
C ILE A 574 9.49 5.41 -2.90
N GLY A 575 9.17 6.67 -2.58
CA GLY A 575 8.20 7.45 -3.36
C GLY A 575 8.60 7.61 -4.82
N GLN A 576 9.88 7.89 -5.10
CA GLN A 576 10.39 7.96 -6.47
C GLN A 576 10.31 6.62 -7.20
N GLU A 577 10.65 5.52 -6.53
CA GLU A 577 10.55 4.18 -7.11
C GLU A 577 9.10 3.79 -7.43
N LEU A 578 8.17 4.06 -6.50
CA LEU A 578 6.73 3.82 -6.68
C LEU A 578 6.16 4.64 -7.85
N LYS A 579 6.58 5.91 -7.98
CA LYS A 579 6.22 6.76 -9.12
C LYS A 579 6.69 6.17 -10.45
N VAL A 580 7.95 5.74 -10.52
CA VAL A 580 8.52 5.13 -11.74
C VAL A 580 7.82 3.81 -12.06
N GLN A 581 7.55 2.98 -11.06
CA GLN A 581 6.80 1.72 -11.23
C GLN A 581 5.37 1.98 -11.75
N ALA A 582 4.66 2.97 -11.21
CA ALA A 582 3.34 3.37 -11.69
C ALA A 582 3.37 3.83 -13.15
N MET A 583 4.35 4.66 -13.54
CA MET A 583 4.51 5.08 -14.94
C MET A 583 4.80 3.90 -15.87
N TRP A 584 5.67 2.96 -15.45
CA TRP A 584 5.92 1.74 -16.21
C TRP A 584 4.67 0.86 -16.33
N ALA A 585 3.88 0.74 -15.27
CA ALA A 585 2.62 -0.03 -15.30
C ALA A 585 1.67 0.54 -16.36
N ILE A 586 1.47 1.86 -16.40
CA ILE A 586 0.63 2.53 -17.40
C ILE A 586 1.22 2.35 -18.80
N GLY A 587 2.52 2.61 -18.98
CA GLY A 587 3.19 2.49 -20.27
C GLY A 587 3.13 1.07 -20.85
N TRP A 588 3.42 0.06 -20.05
CA TRP A 588 3.36 -1.35 -20.47
C TRP A 588 1.92 -1.83 -20.70
N ALA A 589 0.95 -1.38 -19.90
CA ALA A 589 -0.45 -1.71 -20.13
C ALA A 589 -0.94 -1.15 -21.48
N LEU A 590 -0.66 0.14 -21.75
CA LEU A 590 -0.98 0.75 -23.04
C LEU A 590 -0.28 0.03 -24.19
N LEU A 591 1.03 -0.24 -24.08
CA LEU A 591 1.78 -0.97 -25.11
C LEU A 591 1.17 -2.35 -25.40
N MET A 592 0.84 -3.13 -24.36
CA MET A 592 0.25 -4.46 -24.53
C MET A 592 -1.13 -4.40 -25.18
N ILE A 593 -1.94 -3.40 -24.83
CA ILE A 593 -3.22 -3.15 -25.49
C ILE A 593 -3.01 -2.81 -26.97
N ILE A 594 -2.00 -2.00 -27.31
CA ILE A 594 -1.65 -1.66 -28.69
C ILE A 594 -1.27 -2.90 -29.48
N VAL A 595 -0.37 -3.72 -28.93
CA VAL A 595 0.08 -4.95 -29.58
C VAL A 595 -1.10 -5.89 -29.81
N TYR A 596 -1.93 -6.07 -28.79
CA TYR A 596 -3.13 -6.90 -28.89
C TYR A 596 -4.12 -6.36 -29.94
N LEU A 597 -4.45 -5.07 -29.90
CA LEU A 597 -5.37 -4.45 -30.85
C LEU A 597 -4.83 -4.41 -32.26
N SER A 598 -3.52 -4.23 -32.46
CA SER A 598 -2.89 -4.24 -33.80
C SER A 598 -2.82 -5.64 -34.41
N TRP A 599 -2.76 -6.68 -33.58
CA TRP A 599 -2.87 -8.06 -34.03
C TRP A 599 -4.33 -8.44 -34.32
N ARG A 600 -5.27 -7.98 -33.47
CA ARG A 600 -6.69 -8.32 -33.57
C ARG A 600 -7.45 -7.51 -34.63
N PHE A 601 -7.12 -6.23 -34.75
CA PHE A 601 -7.68 -5.22 -35.65
C PHE A 601 -6.57 -4.62 -36.53
N GLU A 602 -6.95 -3.89 -37.58
CA GLU A 602 -5.95 -3.14 -38.35
C GLU A 602 -5.40 -1.96 -37.55
N LEU A 603 -4.17 -1.53 -37.88
CA LEU A 603 -3.45 -0.46 -37.20
C LEU A 603 -4.28 0.82 -37.00
N GLY A 604 -5.12 1.20 -37.98
CA GLY A 604 -5.99 2.37 -37.86
C GLY A 604 -6.99 2.30 -36.70
N PHE A 605 -7.52 1.11 -36.40
CA PHE A 605 -8.39 0.89 -35.24
C PHE A 605 -7.58 0.95 -33.94
N ALA A 606 -6.40 0.34 -33.91
CA ALA A 606 -5.51 0.43 -32.75
C ALA A 606 -5.17 1.89 -32.40
N VAL A 607 -4.83 2.72 -33.40
CA VAL A 607 -4.59 4.17 -33.22
C VAL A 607 -5.82 4.88 -32.68
N GLY A 608 -7.02 4.58 -33.20
CA GLY A 608 -8.27 5.14 -32.69
C GLY A 608 -8.52 4.83 -31.21
N ALA A 609 -8.28 3.59 -30.79
CA ALA A 609 -8.40 3.18 -29.40
C ALA A 609 -7.36 3.87 -28.50
N ILE A 610 -6.10 4.00 -28.93
CA ILE A 610 -5.05 4.66 -28.14
C ILE A 610 -5.38 6.13 -27.87
N VAL A 611 -5.86 6.84 -28.90
CA VAL A 611 -6.21 8.26 -28.76
C VAL A 611 -7.37 8.42 -27.78
N ALA A 612 -8.39 7.55 -27.85
CA ALA A 612 -9.48 7.52 -26.88
C ALA A 612 -8.99 7.20 -25.46
N LEU A 613 -8.16 6.18 -25.28
CA LEU A 613 -7.57 5.84 -23.99
C LEU A 613 -6.76 6.98 -23.37
N THR A 614 -5.92 7.62 -24.19
CA THR A 614 -5.09 8.75 -23.75
C THR A 614 -5.97 9.92 -23.33
N HIS A 615 -7.01 10.21 -24.10
CA HIS A 615 -8.04 11.18 -23.75
C HIS A 615 -8.67 10.84 -22.39
N ASP A 616 -9.08 9.60 -22.18
CA ASP A 616 -9.83 9.21 -20.98
C ASP A 616 -8.99 9.32 -19.72
N VAL A 617 -7.72 8.89 -19.78
CA VAL A 617 -6.79 9.03 -18.66
C VAL A 617 -6.53 10.50 -18.37
N LEU A 618 -6.23 11.32 -19.38
CA LEU A 618 -5.92 12.74 -19.18
C LEU A 618 -7.11 13.52 -18.62
N VAL A 619 -8.31 13.32 -19.17
CA VAL A 619 -9.53 13.99 -18.70
C VAL A 619 -9.88 13.53 -17.29
N THR A 620 -9.76 12.22 -17.00
CA THR A 620 -10.07 11.69 -15.66
C THR A 620 -9.13 12.26 -14.61
N VAL A 621 -7.82 12.20 -14.84
CA VAL A 621 -6.80 12.77 -13.94
C VAL A 621 -7.03 14.27 -13.78
N GLY A 622 -7.29 14.97 -14.88
CA GLY A 622 -7.55 16.40 -14.90
C GLY A 622 -8.73 16.81 -14.02
N ILE A 623 -9.89 16.18 -14.21
CA ILE A 623 -11.10 16.44 -13.42
C ILE A 623 -10.88 16.02 -11.96
N TYR A 624 -10.25 14.87 -11.73
CA TYR A 624 -10.00 14.35 -10.38
C TYR A 624 -9.14 15.31 -9.53
N VAL A 625 -8.07 15.87 -10.11
CA VAL A 625 -7.23 16.88 -9.47
C VAL A 625 -7.94 18.25 -9.38
N ALA A 626 -8.79 18.58 -10.35
CA ALA A 626 -9.63 19.77 -10.32
C ALA A 626 -10.59 19.79 -9.12
N LEU A 627 -11.10 18.62 -8.72
CA LEU A 627 -11.93 18.45 -7.53
C LEU A 627 -11.18 18.57 -6.20
N GLY A 628 -9.85 18.75 -6.22
CA GLY A 628 -9.03 18.90 -5.03
C GLY A 628 -8.33 17.63 -4.55
N ASN A 629 -8.51 16.51 -5.25
CA ASN A 629 -7.93 15.23 -4.85
C ASN A 629 -6.49 15.07 -5.34
N GLN A 630 -5.75 14.17 -4.70
CA GLN A 630 -4.35 13.88 -4.98
C GLN A 630 -4.20 12.52 -5.65
N LEU A 631 -3.28 12.40 -6.60
CA LEU A 631 -2.93 11.14 -7.22
C LEU A 631 -2.14 10.27 -6.24
N SER A 632 -2.69 9.12 -5.90
CA SER A 632 -2.10 8.09 -5.04
C SER A 632 -1.98 6.75 -5.78
N LEU A 633 -1.34 5.76 -5.18
CA LEU A 633 -1.22 4.41 -5.75
C LEU A 633 -2.57 3.74 -6.05
N PRO A 634 -3.59 3.80 -5.17
CA PRO A 634 -4.94 3.32 -5.50
C PRO A 634 -5.52 3.97 -6.77
N ILE A 635 -5.25 5.26 -7.01
CA ILE A 635 -5.75 5.96 -8.20
C ILE A 635 -5.07 5.45 -9.47
N VAL A 636 -3.81 5.05 -9.43
CA VAL A 636 -3.15 4.38 -10.57
C VAL A 636 -3.87 3.08 -10.94
N ALA A 637 -4.28 2.30 -9.95
CA ALA A 637 -5.09 1.10 -10.19
C ALA A 637 -6.47 1.44 -10.78
N ALA A 638 -7.12 2.51 -10.31
CA ALA A 638 -8.37 3.00 -10.89
C ALA A 638 -8.19 3.42 -12.36
N LEU A 639 -7.14 4.17 -12.68
CA LEU A 639 -6.84 4.61 -14.05
C LEU A 639 -6.58 3.43 -14.99
N LEU A 640 -5.79 2.46 -14.57
CA LEU A 640 -5.55 1.23 -15.34
C LEU A 640 -6.84 0.42 -15.55
N THR A 641 -7.72 0.42 -14.55
CA THR A 641 -9.04 -0.19 -14.68
C THR A 641 -9.92 0.54 -15.69
N ILE A 642 -9.90 1.88 -15.70
CA ILE A 642 -10.60 2.72 -16.68
C ILE A 642 -10.09 2.45 -18.08
N VAL A 643 -8.76 2.27 -18.24
CA VAL A 643 -8.16 1.91 -19.52
C VAL A 643 -8.72 0.58 -20.04
N GLY A 644 -8.77 -0.47 -19.20
CA GLY A 644 -9.37 -1.74 -19.58
C GLY A 644 -10.86 -1.63 -19.91
N TYR A 645 -11.59 -0.87 -19.11
CA TYR A 645 -13.03 -0.64 -19.29
C TYR A 645 -13.36 0.15 -20.57
N SER A 646 -12.68 1.26 -20.84
CA SER A 646 -12.90 2.11 -22.02
C SER A 646 -12.55 1.38 -23.33
N VAL A 647 -11.49 0.56 -23.31
CA VAL A 647 -11.13 -0.29 -24.46
C VAL A 647 -12.21 -1.33 -24.75
N ASN A 648 -12.87 -1.89 -23.74
CA ASN A 648 -13.96 -2.83 -23.95
C ASN A 648 -15.06 -2.22 -24.85
N ASP A 649 -15.61 -1.07 -24.48
CA ASP A 649 -16.65 -0.41 -25.29
C ASP A 649 -16.12 -0.03 -26.70
N THR A 650 -14.86 0.40 -26.79
CA THR A 650 -14.23 0.71 -28.08
C THR A 650 -14.11 -0.51 -28.99
N ILE A 651 -13.67 -1.67 -28.46
CA ILE A 651 -13.57 -2.95 -29.17
C ILE A 651 -14.93 -3.37 -29.71
N VAL A 652 -15.98 -3.16 -28.93
CA VAL A 652 -17.36 -3.52 -29.29
C VAL A 652 -17.85 -2.73 -30.50
N VAL A 653 -17.65 -1.41 -30.48
CA VAL A 653 -18.01 -0.55 -31.61
C VAL A 653 -17.18 -0.93 -32.83
N PHE A 654 -15.89 -1.22 -32.67
CA PHE A 654 -15.00 -1.60 -33.76
C PHE A 654 -15.34 -2.96 -34.38
N ASP A 655 -15.66 -3.96 -33.56
CA ASP A 655 -16.12 -5.27 -34.03
C ASP A 655 -17.43 -5.11 -34.83
N ARG A 656 -18.34 -4.24 -34.35
CA ARG A 656 -19.57 -3.93 -35.10
C ARG A 656 -19.29 -3.25 -36.44
N ILE A 657 -18.38 -2.28 -36.49
CA ILE A 657 -17.95 -1.64 -37.74
C ILE A 657 -17.42 -2.69 -38.72
N ARG A 658 -16.60 -3.63 -38.27
CA ARG A 658 -16.07 -4.71 -39.13
C ARG A 658 -17.18 -5.63 -39.65
N GLU A 659 -18.16 -5.96 -38.82
CA GLU A 659 -19.31 -6.76 -39.22
C GLU A 659 -20.16 -6.00 -40.27
N ASP A 660 -20.53 -4.76 -39.97
CA ASP A 660 -21.41 -3.96 -40.83
C ASP A 660 -20.76 -3.61 -42.16
N ILE A 661 -19.42 -3.44 -42.21
CA ILE A 661 -18.69 -3.27 -43.47
C ILE A 661 -18.94 -4.43 -44.45
N ARG A 662 -19.04 -5.67 -43.94
CA ARG A 662 -19.21 -6.87 -44.78
C ARG A 662 -20.66 -7.06 -45.20
N VAL A 663 -21.60 -6.67 -44.35
CA VAL A 663 -23.04 -6.82 -44.57
C VAL A 663 -23.61 -5.67 -45.41
N VAL A 664 -23.19 -4.43 -45.13
CA VAL A 664 -23.69 -3.20 -45.75
C VAL A 664 -22.72 -2.74 -46.85
N ARG A 665 -22.81 -3.38 -48.02
CA ARG A 665 -21.87 -3.15 -49.13
C ARG A 665 -22.04 -1.80 -49.83
N ASN A 666 -23.25 -1.25 -49.87
CA ASN A 666 -23.61 -0.11 -50.72
C ASN A 666 -23.48 1.26 -50.05
N GLU A 667 -23.16 1.35 -48.75
CA GLU A 667 -23.03 2.63 -48.06
C GLU A 667 -21.56 3.06 -47.89
N GLY A 668 -21.32 4.36 -47.71
CA GLY A 668 -19.98 4.89 -47.46
C GLY A 668 -19.45 4.52 -46.07
N PHE A 669 -18.14 4.69 -45.85
CA PHE A 669 -17.53 4.28 -44.57
C PHE A 669 -18.06 5.12 -43.40
N ARG A 670 -18.38 6.40 -43.63
CA ARG A 670 -18.99 7.28 -42.63
C ARG A 670 -20.34 6.76 -42.17
N GLU A 671 -21.19 6.40 -43.11
CA GLU A 671 -22.54 5.93 -42.86
C GLU A 671 -22.50 4.59 -42.12
N ILE A 672 -21.58 3.69 -42.50
CA ILE A 672 -21.35 2.43 -41.79
C ILE A 672 -20.90 2.68 -40.34
N CYS A 673 -19.91 3.55 -40.11
CA CYS A 673 -19.49 3.90 -38.76
C CYS A 673 -20.65 4.45 -37.92
N ASN A 674 -21.45 5.35 -38.49
CA ASN A 674 -22.59 5.92 -37.79
C ASN A 674 -23.68 4.87 -37.49
N LEU A 675 -23.93 3.96 -38.43
CA LEU A 675 -24.85 2.84 -38.26
C LEU A 675 -24.40 1.92 -37.12
N SER A 676 -23.12 1.54 -37.10
CA SER A 676 -22.55 0.67 -36.07
C SER A 676 -22.62 1.27 -34.67
N ILE A 677 -22.37 2.58 -34.53
CA ILE A 677 -22.56 3.30 -33.26
C ILE A 677 -24.03 3.22 -32.82
N ASN A 678 -25.00 3.52 -33.70
CA ASN A 678 -26.41 3.48 -33.35
C ASN A 678 -26.88 2.07 -32.92
N GLN A 679 -26.35 1.03 -33.55
CA GLN A 679 -26.70 -0.36 -33.23
C GLN A 679 -26.09 -0.82 -31.90
N THR A 680 -24.90 -0.33 -31.56
CA THR A 680 -24.21 -0.66 -30.29
C THR A 680 -24.58 0.26 -29.13
N LEU A 681 -25.31 1.36 -29.39
CA LEU A 681 -25.65 2.38 -28.39
C LEU A 681 -26.42 1.82 -27.19
N SER A 682 -27.44 0.99 -27.43
CA SER A 682 -28.23 0.34 -26.38
C SER A 682 -27.32 -0.44 -25.44
N ARG A 683 -26.44 -1.27 -26.01
CA ARG A 683 -25.48 -2.05 -25.25
C ARG A 683 -24.52 -1.16 -24.45
N THR A 684 -23.82 -0.25 -25.13
CA THR A 684 -22.79 0.64 -24.55
C THR A 684 -23.33 1.43 -23.36
N LEU A 685 -24.56 1.95 -23.47
CA LEU A 685 -25.19 2.68 -22.37
C LEU A 685 -25.64 1.77 -21.23
N LEU A 686 -26.12 0.56 -21.50
CA LEU A 686 -26.54 -0.37 -20.45
C LEU A 686 -25.35 -0.90 -19.65
N THR A 687 -24.25 -1.23 -20.32
CA THR A 687 -23.01 -1.73 -19.69
C THR A 687 -22.36 -0.63 -18.84
N SER A 688 -22.35 0.59 -19.36
CA SER A 688 -21.95 1.80 -18.62
C SER A 688 -22.84 2.08 -17.43
N LEU A 689 -24.16 1.99 -17.60
CA LEU A 689 -25.10 2.24 -16.52
C LEU A 689 -24.99 1.21 -15.39
N THR A 690 -24.88 -0.08 -15.70
CA THR A 690 -24.72 -1.11 -14.65
C THR A 690 -23.42 -0.94 -13.88
N THR A 691 -22.33 -0.62 -14.58
CA THR A 691 -21.04 -0.34 -13.95
C THR A 691 -21.13 0.93 -13.10
N LEU A 692 -21.74 2.00 -13.62
CA LEU A 692 -21.92 3.26 -12.91
C LEU A 692 -22.79 3.09 -11.66
N ILE A 693 -23.85 2.28 -11.71
CA ILE A 693 -24.67 1.96 -10.53
C ILE A 693 -23.78 1.35 -9.43
N THR A 694 -22.94 0.38 -9.76
CA THR A 694 -22.03 -0.22 -8.76
C THR A 694 -21.04 0.79 -8.22
N VAL A 695 -20.37 1.55 -9.09
CA VAL A 695 -19.36 2.53 -8.70
C VAL A 695 -19.97 3.68 -7.88
N VAL A 696 -21.19 4.11 -8.19
CA VAL A 696 -21.91 5.14 -7.41
C VAL A 696 -22.30 4.61 -6.04
N MET A 697 -22.71 3.34 -5.92
CA MET A 697 -22.94 2.75 -4.59
C MET A 697 -21.65 2.65 -3.79
N LEU A 698 -20.52 2.36 -4.45
CA LEU A 698 -19.20 2.40 -3.83
C LEU A 698 -18.80 3.84 -3.43
N LEU A 699 -19.19 4.85 -4.21
CA LEU A 699 -18.93 6.25 -3.90
C LEU A 699 -19.77 6.76 -2.72
N VAL A 700 -21.03 6.32 -2.61
CA VAL A 700 -21.96 6.78 -1.57
C VAL A 700 -21.74 6.03 -0.25
N PHE A 701 -21.49 4.72 -0.32
CA PHE A 701 -21.38 3.85 0.86
C PHE A 701 -19.96 3.43 1.20
N GLY A 702 -18.99 3.63 0.30
CA GLY A 702 -17.58 3.34 0.56
C GLY A 702 -16.87 4.50 1.23
N GLY A 703 -16.12 4.21 2.30
CA GLY A 703 -15.38 5.21 3.05
C GLY A 703 -13.89 5.36 2.68
N GLY A 704 -13.30 6.48 3.11
CA GLY A 704 -11.85 6.77 2.99
C GLY A 704 -11.28 6.53 1.59
N ALA A 705 -10.25 5.67 1.49
CA ALA A 705 -9.57 5.38 0.23
C ALA A 705 -10.47 4.72 -0.84
N ILE A 706 -11.58 4.08 -0.45
CA ILE A 706 -12.56 3.53 -1.41
C ILE A 706 -13.28 4.65 -2.15
N HIS A 707 -13.65 5.73 -1.46
CA HIS A 707 -14.37 6.86 -2.04
C HIS A 707 -13.55 7.49 -3.18
N ASP A 708 -12.28 7.77 -2.92
CA ASP A 708 -11.36 8.36 -3.89
C ASP A 708 -11.18 7.48 -5.13
N PHE A 709 -11.04 6.17 -4.90
CA PHE A 709 -10.99 5.17 -5.95
C PHE A 709 -12.29 5.13 -6.78
N ALA A 710 -13.45 5.13 -6.12
CA ALA A 710 -14.76 5.12 -6.74
C ALA A 710 -15.04 6.38 -7.55
N LEU A 711 -14.62 7.56 -7.05
CA LEU A 711 -14.78 8.84 -7.73
C LEU A 711 -14.00 8.85 -9.04
N ALA A 712 -12.74 8.39 -9.02
CA ALA A 712 -11.93 8.27 -10.22
C ALA A 712 -12.59 7.33 -11.24
N LEU A 713 -13.05 6.15 -10.80
CA LEU A 713 -13.79 5.21 -11.67
C LEU A 713 -15.08 5.82 -12.23
N CYS A 714 -15.83 6.59 -11.44
CA CYS A 714 -17.08 7.21 -11.86
C CYS A 714 -16.84 8.19 -13.02
N ILE A 715 -15.84 9.07 -12.86
CA ILE A 715 -15.42 9.99 -13.91
C ILE A 715 -14.95 9.21 -15.13
N GLY A 716 -14.07 8.22 -14.94
CA GLY A 716 -13.48 7.45 -16.03
C GLY A 716 -14.48 6.61 -16.82
N VAL A 717 -15.48 6.00 -16.18
CA VAL A 717 -16.56 5.27 -16.86
C VAL A 717 -17.34 6.24 -17.75
N ILE A 718 -17.78 7.38 -17.23
CA ILE A 718 -18.53 8.40 -18.00
C ILE A 718 -17.72 8.89 -19.21
N VAL A 719 -16.45 9.20 -18.98
CA VAL A 719 -15.53 9.69 -20.02
C VAL A 719 -15.25 8.61 -21.07
N GLY A 720 -15.06 7.36 -20.66
CA GLY A 720 -14.84 6.22 -21.56
C GLY A 720 -16.04 5.87 -22.43
N THR A 721 -17.26 5.92 -21.86
CA THR A 721 -18.50 5.76 -22.64
C THR A 721 -18.61 6.86 -23.72
N TYR A 722 -18.24 8.10 -23.36
CA TYR A 722 -18.24 9.22 -24.30
C TYR A 722 -17.16 9.05 -25.39
N SER A 723 -15.94 8.68 -25.02
CA SER A 723 -14.81 8.64 -25.94
C SER A 723 -14.90 7.50 -26.96
N SER A 724 -15.45 6.35 -26.60
CA SER A 724 -15.67 5.24 -27.53
C SER A 724 -16.56 5.65 -28.72
N ILE A 725 -17.55 6.52 -28.47
CA ILE A 725 -18.49 7.05 -29.47
C ILE A 725 -17.90 8.25 -30.22
N PHE A 726 -17.39 9.26 -29.49
CA PHE A 726 -17.07 10.58 -30.03
C PHE A 726 -15.59 10.82 -30.31
N VAL A 727 -14.69 9.95 -29.85
CA VAL A 727 -13.23 10.08 -30.06
C VAL A 727 -12.71 8.92 -30.90
N ALA A 728 -12.88 7.68 -30.45
CA ALA A 728 -12.30 6.50 -31.08
C ALA A 728 -12.74 6.34 -32.55
N THR A 729 -14.06 6.29 -32.78
CA THR A 729 -14.60 6.08 -34.13
C THR A 729 -14.28 7.23 -35.11
N PRO A 730 -14.39 8.52 -34.73
CA PRO A 730 -13.95 9.62 -35.59
C PRO A 730 -12.46 9.63 -35.94
N VAL A 731 -11.59 9.19 -35.03
CA VAL A 731 -10.14 9.05 -35.32
C VAL A 731 -9.92 7.98 -36.39
N VAL A 732 -10.59 6.83 -36.27
CA VAL A 732 -10.55 5.77 -37.30
C VAL A 732 -11.04 6.29 -38.66
N LEU A 733 -12.15 7.05 -38.67
CA LEU A 733 -12.69 7.62 -39.89
C LEU A 733 -11.73 8.60 -40.57
N THR A 734 -11.00 9.37 -39.76
CA THR A 734 -10.00 10.34 -40.24
C THR A 734 -8.75 9.62 -40.77
N TRP A 735 -8.31 8.54 -40.10
CA TRP A 735 -7.20 7.70 -40.53
C TRP A 735 -7.39 7.15 -41.94
N TYR A 736 -8.57 6.59 -42.22
CA TYR A 736 -8.91 6.05 -43.55
C TYR A 736 -9.39 7.10 -44.55
N LYS A 737 -9.35 8.40 -44.22
CA LYS A 737 -9.82 9.51 -45.06
C LYS A 737 -11.25 9.28 -45.59
N GLY A 738 -12.11 8.66 -44.78
CA GLY A 738 -13.49 8.31 -45.15
C GLY A 738 -13.63 7.18 -46.19
N LYS A 739 -12.54 6.51 -46.59
CA LYS A 739 -12.58 5.34 -47.48
C LYS A 739 -12.76 4.05 -46.68
N LYS A 740 -13.38 3.03 -47.28
CA LYS A 740 -13.47 1.71 -46.66
C LYS A 740 -12.06 1.09 -46.54
N PRO A 741 -11.70 0.50 -45.39
CA PRO A 741 -10.40 -0.16 -45.22
C PRO A 741 -10.27 -1.39 -46.13
N GLU A 742 -9.04 -1.80 -46.46
CA GLU A 742 -8.78 -2.77 -47.55
C GLU A 742 -9.30 -4.18 -47.26
N PHE A 743 -9.36 -4.61 -46.00
CA PHE A 743 -9.98 -5.88 -45.61
C PHE A 743 -11.49 -5.95 -45.87
N ALA A 744 -12.14 -4.83 -46.22
CA ALA A 744 -13.53 -4.81 -46.69
C ALA A 744 -13.69 -5.45 -48.08
N LYS A 745 -12.59 -5.60 -48.84
CA LYS A 745 -12.59 -6.15 -50.21
C LYS A 745 -12.37 -7.66 -50.28
N LYS A 746 -11.98 -8.30 -49.17
CA LYS A 746 -11.88 -9.76 -49.01
C LYS A 746 -13.07 -10.27 -48.22
#